data_AF-A0A414D909-F1
#
_entry.id   AF-A0A414D909-F1
#
_cell.length_a   1.000
_cell.length_b   1.000
_cell.length_c   1.000
_cell.angle_alpha   90.00
_cell.angle_beta   90.00
_cell.angle_gamma   90.00
#
_symmetry.space_group_name_H-M   'P 1'
#
loop_
_entity.id
_entity.type
_entity.pdbx_description
1 polymer ?
#
loop_
_entity_poly.entity_id
_entity_poly.type
_entity_poly.pdbx_seq_one_letter_code
_entity_poly.pdbx_strand_id
1 'polypeptide(L)'
;MIYFIIMERRKMKKALLKKIPVVEAGIKDKQYMELCRQNYLMKVQKATVAHKRTLILNLYNAENIIKEQYQPFCRIFFSNRDFITYFIKENRWSIKTLDILESEKGKFISQIAIRTYKEKRSIQQFFHCTDDAVDSIQLIQIEQQKRKAEKSLKRKKRRIKDIESLFRSVKPVTGRFEKWLEYEVLKESQYIFYQYSRRKMIDCTCSHCKSKYQLERSIPRHNKEYVCPICKRKSIFKAKGKSGYFSDYSEAVKIEKASDRIILRHFEVRKSYAAHGTGEYTLSYHEDYRAVFQEKFHFYYPVYSCLAHKNVWKEKYIDPYFHYRYHLDYTIKAYQTITQMPGMVYPYNLKNVFKGTPFEYCSLDYFVKNNRFVELPVVYYLKTYLKFPLLEQFVKQNMFYIALECLYQLPNEWEETKETNTRHFLGINSRYCSILSKYNMGIREWGVLQKMEKLKIHLSEQEIFAYCKIFESNRDFLELNQYASIRKIVNYLAKQIEKEEKGKAYKLSGDVSGISHAEMKCYQTYIRSWKDYIEWAEKLEYDLKSRYVLFPKNFKDVHDKTFREYQKQQDKMERKKTGKRKKNCEPTFEERYKTTGETNSESGLYLKSSWKLSGNRKRRTGVRTLCRKLYPSYCQSGM
;
A
#
# COMPACT_ATOMS: atom_id res chain seq x y z
N MET A 1 -32.14 -18.87 -20.49
CA MET A 1 -32.78 -20.06 -19.86
C MET A 1 -32.25 -21.40 -20.39
N ILE A 2 -32.13 -21.58 -21.71
CA ILE A 2 -31.67 -22.85 -22.34
C ILE A 2 -30.25 -23.28 -21.89
N TYR A 3 -29.33 -22.33 -21.65
CA TYR A 3 -27.97 -22.62 -21.18
C TYR A 3 -27.90 -23.16 -19.73
N PHE A 4 -28.86 -22.79 -18.88
CA PHE A 4 -28.95 -23.28 -17.49
C PHE A 4 -29.47 -24.73 -17.47
N ILE A 5 -30.45 -25.04 -18.33
CA ILE A 5 -31.03 -26.38 -18.50
C ILE A 5 -30.00 -27.37 -19.08
N ILE A 6 -29.14 -26.92 -20.01
CA ILE A 6 -28.07 -27.76 -20.59
C ILE A 6 -26.94 -28.03 -19.58
N MET A 7 -26.66 -27.09 -18.66
CA MET A 7 -25.64 -27.26 -17.61
C MET A 7 -26.08 -28.22 -16.50
N GLU A 8 -27.37 -28.23 -16.12
CA GLU A 8 -27.91 -29.21 -15.16
C GLU A 8 -27.88 -30.65 -15.69
N ARG A 9 -28.11 -30.86 -17.00
CA ARG A 9 -28.06 -32.20 -17.64
C ARG A 9 -26.66 -32.84 -17.67
N ARG A 10 -25.59 -32.08 -17.39
CA ARG A 10 -24.19 -32.55 -17.47
C ARG A 10 -23.59 -32.98 -16.14
N LYS A 11 -24.16 -32.59 -14.99
CA LYS A 11 -23.69 -33.03 -13.68
C LYS A 11 -24.37 -34.35 -13.30
N MET A 12 -23.62 -35.26 -12.68
CA MET A 12 -24.20 -36.49 -12.16
C MET A 12 -25.22 -36.15 -11.05
N LYS A 13 -26.42 -36.71 -11.15
CA LYS A 13 -27.53 -36.44 -10.24
C LYS A 13 -27.31 -37.14 -8.90
N LYS A 14 -26.71 -36.42 -7.94
CA LYS A 14 -26.35 -36.93 -6.59
C LYS A 14 -27.49 -37.69 -5.90
N ALA A 15 -28.72 -37.19 -5.96
CA ALA A 15 -29.88 -37.85 -5.37
C ALA A 15 -30.17 -39.23 -5.97
N LEU A 16 -29.99 -39.41 -7.28
CA LEU A 16 -30.16 -40.70 -7.95
C LEU A 16 -29.01 -41.65 -7.64
N LEU A 17 -27.77 -41.13 -7.58
CA LEU A 17 -26.60 -41.93 -7.22
C LEU A 17 -26.66 -42.48 -5.80
N LYS A 18 -27.20 -41.69 -4.85
CA LYS A 18 -27.36 -42.09 -3.44
C LYS A 18 -28.35 -43.24 -3.26
N LYS A 19 -29.38 -43.33 -4.12
CA LYS A 19 -30.40 -44.39 -4.08
C LYS A 19 -29.88 -45.74 -4.59
N ILE A 20 -28.69 -45.80 -5.19
CA ILE A 20 -28.15 -47.05 -5.72
C ILE A 20 -27.73 -47.96 -4.55
N PRO A 21 -28.27 -49.18 -4.45
CA PRO A 21 -27.97 -50.08 -3.35
C PRO A 21 -26.47 -50.36 -3.29
N VAL A 22 -25.96 -50.44 -2.06
CA VAL A 22 -24.56 -50.72 -1.77
C VAL A 22 -24.32 -52.23 -1.92
N VAL A 23 -23.25 -52.61 -2.60
CA VAL A 23 -22.84 -54.01 -2.67
C VAL A 23 -22.11 -54.34 -1.38
N GLU A 24 -22.74 -54.98 -0.41
CA GLU A 24 -22.07 -55.26 0.88
C GLU A 24 -20.87 -56.21 0.71
N ALA A 25 -19.87 -56.03 1.57
CA ALA A 25 -18.80 -57.02 1.73
C ALA A 25 -19.37 -58.24 2.49
N GLY A 26 -18.80 -59.42 2.28
CA GLY A 26 -19.28 -60.64 2.93
C GLY A 26 -18.15 -61.51 3.47
N ILE A 27 -18.50 -62.70 3.99
CA ILE A 27 -17.57 -63.65 4.63
C ILE A 27 -16.39 -64.01 3.71
N LYS A 28 -16.64 -64.19 2.41
CA LYS A 28 -15.58 -64.46 1.41
C LYS A 28 -14.62 -63.28 1.22
N ASP A 29 -15.08 -62.06 1.43
CA ASP A 29 -14.25 -60.86 1.36
C ASP A 29 -13.39 -60.73 2.64
N LYS A 30 -13.91 -61.12 3.80
CA LYS A 30 -13.16 -61.21 5.08
C LYS A 30 -11.97 -62.17 4.96
N GLN A 31 -12.24 -63.41 4.53
CA GLN A 31 -11.20 -64.43 4.31
C GLN A 31 -10.13 -63.96 3.29
N TYR A 32 -10.55 -63.31 2.21
CA TYR A 32 -9.62 -62.78 1.22
C TYR A 32 -8.73 -61.66 1.77
N MET A 33 -9.27 -60.77 2.59
CA MET A 33 -8.51 -59.66 3.18
C MET A 33 -7.53 -60.12 4.26
N GLU A 34 -7.88 -61.15 5.05
CA GLU A 34 -6.97 -61.80 6.00
C GLU A 34 -5.74 -62.41 5.30
N LEU A 35 -5.92 -62.92 4.07
CA LEU A 35 -4.84 -63.51 3.27
C LEU A 35 -3.99 -62.47 2.52
N CYS A 36 -4.62 -61.44 1.92
CA CYS A 36 -3.93 -60.52 1.01
C CYS A 36 -3.10 -59.44 1.72
N ARG A 37 -3.29 -59.21 3.02
CA ARG A 37 -2.61 -58.17 3.83
C ARG A 37 -2.65 -56.76 3.21
N GLN A 38 -3.71 -56.47 2.47
CA GLN A 38 -3.99 -55.17 1.88
C GLN A 38 -4.88 -54.36 2.84
N ASN A 39 -4.75 -53.04 2.86
CA ASN A 39 -5.50 -52.21 3.82
C ASN A 39 -6.92 -51.88 3.35
N TYR A 40 -7.21 -52.05 2.06
CA TYR A 40 -8.48 -51.68 1.46
C TYR A 40 -8.97 -52.73 0.48
N LEU A 41 -10.30 -52.91 0.44
CA LEU A 41 -10.97 -53.71 -0.58
C LEU A 41 -11.78 -52.79 -1.49
N MET A 42 -11.71 -53.01 -2.80
CA MET A 42 -12.57 -52.34 -3.79
C MET A 42 -13.51 -53.34 -4.46
N LYS A 43 -14.81 -53.11 -4.33
CA LYS A 43 -15.85 -53.85 -5.04
C LYS A 43 -16.45 -53.01 -6.17
N VAL A 44 -16.61 -53.64 -7.33
CA VAL A 44 -17.03 -52.94 -8.56
C VAL A 44 -18.49 -53.25 -8.88
N GLN A 45 -19.29 -52.21 -9.10
CA GLN A 45 -20.69 -52.30 -9.47
C GLN A 45 -20.93 -51.49 -10.75
N LYS A 46 -21.74 -52.01 -11.67
CA LYS A 46 -22.19 -51.28 -12.87
C LYS A 46 -23.68 -50.97 -12.73
N ALA A 47 -24.07 -49.74 -13.02
CA ALA A 47 -25.47 -49.34 -13.04
C ALA A 47 -25.76 -48.42 -14.23
N THR A 48 -27.01 -48.38 -14.67
CA THR A 48 -27.47 -47.37 -15.64
C THR A 48 -28.26 -46.32 -14.88
N VAL A 49 -27.72 -45.10 -14.82
CA VAL A 49 -28.33 -43.99 -14.08
C VAL A 49 -28.68 -42.89 -15.07
N ALA A 50 -29.97 -42.57 -15.19
CA ALA A 50 -30.47 -41.57 -16.15
C ALA A 50 -29.95 -41.81 -17.59
N HIS A 51 -30.11 -43.04 -18.08
CA HIS A 51 -29.66 -43.51 -19.42
C HIS A 51 -28.14 -43.43 -19.66
N LYS A 52 -27.33 -43.33 -18.59
CA LYS A 52 -25.87 -43.32 -18.68
C LYS A 52 -25.27 -44.50 -17.92
N ARG A 53 -24.37 -45.22 -18.60
CA ARG A 53 -23.56 -46.26 -17.97
C ARG A 53 -22.69 -45.62 -16.89
N THR A 54 -22.79 -46.15 -15.67
CA THR A 54 -22.11 -45.64 -14.49
C THR A 54 -21.34 -46.79 -13.84
N LEU A 55 -20.03 -46.62 -13.69
CA LEU A 55 -19.18 -47.52 -12.92
C LEU A 55 -19.11 -46.99 -11.49
N ILE A 56 -19.34 -47.87 -10.52
CA ILE A 56 -19.40 -47.55 -9.11
C ILE A 56 -18.32 -48.39 -8.42
N LEU A 57 -17.41 -47.72 -7.75
CA LEU A 57 -16.35 -48.33 -6.96
C LEU A 57 -16.69 -48.13 -5.49
N ASN A 58 -16.94 -49.22 -4.78
CA ASN A 58 -17.21 -49.20 -3.34
C ASN A 58 -15.91 -49.57 -2.61
N LEU A 59 -15.44 -48.70 -1.73
CA LEU A 59 -14.18 -48.86 -1.00
C LEU A 59 -14.45 -49.17 0.48
N TYR A 60 -13.80 -50.22 0.98
CA TYR A 60 -13.92 -50.72 2.34
C TYR A 60 -12.56 -50.70 3.04
N ASN A 61 -12.55 -50.43 4.34
CA ASN A 61 -11.36 -50.59 5.17
C ASN A 61 -11.25 -52.06 5.58
N ALA A 62 -10.08 -52.69 5.39
CA ALA A 62 -9.82 -54.07 5.79
C ALA A 62 -10.11 -54.30 7.28
N GLU A 63 -9.72 -53.35 8.15
CA GLU A 63 -9.96 -53.43 9.60
C GLU A 63 -11.45 -53.52 9.93
N ASN A 64 -12.29 -52.79 9.17
CA ASN A 64 -13.73 -52.83 9.37
C ASN A 64 -14.31 -54.17 8.91
N ILE A 65 -13.83 -54.71 7.78
CA ILE A 65 -14.27 -56.02 7.28
C ILE A 65 -13.91 -57.14 8.28
N ILE A 66 -12.70 -57.11 8.86
CA ILE A 66 -12.25 -58.08 9.88
C ILE A 66 -13.15 -58.01 11.12
N LYS A 67 -13.54 -56.79 11.53
CA LYS A 67 -14.51 -56.52 12.61
C LYS A 67 -15.98 -56.73 12.21
N GLU A 68 -16.24 -57.38 11.08
CA GLU A 68 -17.59 -57.70 10.57
C GLU A 68 -18.47 -56.47 10.27
N GLN A 69 -17.84 -55.33 10.03
CA GLN A 69 -18.49 -54.10 9.57
C GLN A 69 -18.37 -53.97 8.05
N TYR A 70 -19.41 -54.41 7.34
CA TYR A 70 -19.40 -54.56 5.88
C TYR A 70 -19.87 -53.33 5.09
N GLN A 71 -19.89 -52.15 5.69
CA GLN A 71 -20.26 -50.90 5.02
C GLN A 71 -19.03 -50.21 4.40
N PRO A 72 -19.12 -49.72 3.14
CA PRO A 72 -18.03 -48.97 2.55
C PRO A 72 -17.89 -47.63 3.27
N PHE A 73 -16.66 -47.13 3.37
CA PHE A 73 -16.43 -45.77 3.87
C PHE A 73 -16.59 -44.73 2.74
N CYS A 74 -16.33 -45.14 1.49
CA CYS A 74 -16.30 -44.28 0.32
C CYS A 74 -16.89 -44.97 -0.92
N ARG A 75 -17.65 -44.24 -1.73
CA ARG A 75 -18.15 -44.68 -3.03
C ARG A 75 -17.73 -43.70 -4.11
N ILE A 76 -17.12 -44.19 -5.18
CA ILE A 76 -16.71 -43.37 -6.32
C ILE A 76 -17.57 -43.76 -7.52
N PHE A 77 -18.24 -42.77 -8.10
CA PHE A 77 -19.10 -42.94 -9.26
C PHE A 77 -18.39 -42.35 -10.47
N PHE A 78 -18.26 -43.14 -11.54
CA PHE A 78 -17.76 -42.72 -12.83
C PHE A 78 -18.87 -42.79 -13.86
N SER A 79 -19.04 -41.70 -14.60
CA SER A 79 -19.74 -41.68 -15.89
C SER A 79 -18.72 -41.62 -17.02
N ASN A 80 -19.13 -41.66 -18.29
CA ASN A 80 -18.18 -41.57 -19.41
C ASN A 80 -17.35 -40.27 -19.42
N ARG A 81 -17.82 -39.18 -18.79
CA ARG A 81 -17.17 -37.85 -18.85
C ARG A 81 -16.85 -37.21 -17.50
N ASP A 82 -17.25 -37.85 -16.41
CA ASP A 82 -17.15 -37.26 -15.07
C ASP A 82 -17.00 -38.32 -13.98
N PHE A 83 -16.52 -37.91 -12.81
CA PHE A 83 -16.55 -38.71 -11.59
C PHE A 83 -16.96 -37.86 -10.38
N ILE A 84 -17.46 -38.51 -9.34
CA ILE A 84 -17.75 -37.89 -8.05
C ILE A 84 -17.58 -38.93 -6.95
N THR A 85 -17.14 -38.47 -5.80
CA THR A 85 -16.86 -39.31 -4.63
C THR A 85 -17.86 -38.99 -3.53
N TYR A 86 -18.38 -40.01 -2.86
CA TYR A 86 -19.32 -39.89 -1.74
C TYR A 86 -18.73 -40.57 -0.50
N PHE A 87 -18.58 -39.80 0.57
CA PHE A 87 -18.16 -40.30 1.87
C PHE A 87 -19.41 -40.63 2.69
N ILE A 88 -19.58 -41.90 3.04
CA ILE A 88 -20.83 -42.41 3.62
C ILE A 88 -21.02 -41.89 5.05
N LYS A 89 -20.00 -42.02 5.90
CA LYS A 89 -20.05 -41.56 7.31
C LYS A 89 -20.26 -40.05 7.42
N GLU A 90 -19.64 -39.27 6.53
CA GLU A 90 -19.75 -37.80 6.52
C GLU A 90 -20.99 -37.28 5.80
N ASN A 91 -21.76 -38.16 5.12
CA ASN A 91 -22.85 -37.77 4.21
C ASN A 91 -22.43 -36.67 3.21
N ARG A 92 -21.18 -36.71 2.73
CA ARG A 92 -20.55 -35.62 1.99
C ARG A 92 -20.14 -36.03 0.58
N TRP A 93 -20.45 -35.18 -0.40
CA TRP A 93 -19.98 -35.33 -1.79
C TRP A 93 -18.71 -34.54 -2.03
N SER A 94 -17.76 -35.13 -2.77
CA SER A 94 -16.46 -34.54 -3.06
C SER A 94 -15.99 -34.87 -4.48
N ILE A 95 -14.95 -34.16 -4.95
CA ILE A 95 -14.20 -34.43 -6.19
C ILE A 95 -12.77 -34.86 -5.81
N LYS A 96 -12.59 -35.41 -4.60
CA LYS A 96 -11.31 -35.99 -4.16
C LYS A 96 -10.99 -37.22 -5.03
N THR A 97 -9.77 -37.29 -5.53
CA THR A 97 -9.22 -38.46 -6.26
C THR A 97 -8.74 -39.51 -5.27
N LEU A 98 -8.46 -40.72 -5.74
CA LEU A 98 -7.84 -41.78 -4.94
C LEU A 98 -6.53 -41.30 -4.29
N ASP A 99 -5.75 -40.47 -4.98
CA ASP A 99 -4.48 -39.89 -4.49
C ASP A 99 -4.62 -39.05 -3.21
N ILE A 100 -5.80 -38.50 -2.92
CA ILE A 100 -6.03 -37.74 -1.67
C ILE A 100 -6.29 -38.67 -0.48
N LEU A 101 -6.62 -39.95 -0.74
CA LEU A 101 -6.66 -41.00 0.29
C LEU A 101 -5.24 -41.53 0.62
N GLU A 102 -4.26 -41.34 -0.27
CA GLU A 102 -2.84 -41.68 -0.04
C GLU A 102 -2.16 -40.79 0.99
N SER A 103 -2.49 -39.49 1.01
CA SER A 103 -1.81 -38.52 1.89
C SER A 103 -2.16 -38.66 3.37
N GLU A 104 -3.29 -39.29 3.71
CA GLU A 104 -3.75 -39.45 5.10
C GLU A 104 -3.17 -40.71 5.78
N LYS A 105 -2.62 -41.68 5.03
CA LYS A 105 -2.15 -42.98 5.58
C LYS A 105 -0.83 -43.55 5.02
N GLY A 106 -0.13 -42.87 4.09
CA GLY A 106 1.04 -43.44 3.39
C GLY A 106 0.64 -44.27 2.17
N LYS A 107 1.60 -44.54 1.25
CA LYS A 107 1.38 -45.05 -0.13
C LYS A 107 0.27 -46.13 -0.24
N PHE A 108 -0.89 -45.74 -0.78
CA PHE A 108 -2.17 -46.49 -0.81
C PHE A 108 -2.35 -47.37 -2.05
N ILE A 109 -1.65 -47.10 -3.16
CA ILE A 109 -1.83 -47.83 -4.44
C ILE A 109 -1.54 -49.33 -4.27
N SER A 110 -0.49 -49.66 -3.51
CA SER A 110 -0.12 -51.05 -3.20
C SER A 110 -0.95 -51.67 -2.06
N GLN A 111 -2.03 -51.00 -1.63
CA GLN A 111 -2.86 -51.39 -0.49
C GLN A 111 -4.35 -51.59 -0.83
N ILE A 112 -4.77 -51.37 -2.09
CA ILE A 112 -6.15 -51.66 -2.55
C ILE A 112 -6.18 -53.03 -3.24
N ALA A 113 -6.95 -53.96 -2.68
CA ALA A 113 -7.22 -55.24 -3.28
C ALA A 113 -8.51 -55.21 -4.14
N ILE A 114 -8.44 -55.84 -5.31
CA ILE A 114 -9.62 -56.21 -6.12
C ILE A 114 -9.67 -57.73 -6.16
N ARG A 115 -10.73 -58.33 -5.61
CA ARG A 115 -10.81 -59.77 -5.37
C ARG A 115 -10.94 -60.59 -6.65
N THR A 116 -11.74 -60.15 -7.63
CA THR A 116 -12.06 -60.97 -8.80
C THR A 116 -11.55 -60.40 -10.12
N TYR A 117 -11.14 -61.30 -11.03
CA TYR A 117 -10.78 -60.92 -12.40
C TYR A 117 -11.95 -60.27 -13.15
N LYS A 118 -13.20 -60.69 -12.88
CA LYS A 118 -14.42 -60.08 -13.45
C LYS A 118 -14.58 -58.60 -13.08
N GLU A 119 -14.19 -58.22 -11.86
CA GLU A 119 -14.19 -56.82 -11.39
C GLU A 119 -13.09 -56.00 -12.07
N LYS A 120 -11.86 -56.55 -12.19
CA LYS A 120 -10.76 -55.91 -12.93
C LYS A 120 -11.14 -55.66 -14.40
N ARG A 121 -11.60 -56.71 -15.09
CA ARG A 121 -12.09 -56.64 -16.48
C ARG A 121 -13.24 -55.65 -16.64
N SER A 122 -14.09 -55.53 -15.61
CA SER A 122 -15.19 -54.58 -15.60
C SER A 122 -14.74 -53.12 -15.61
N ILE A 123 -13.63 -52.80 -14.95
CA ILE A 123 -12.99 -51.47 -14.93
C ILE A 123 -12.36 -51.19 -16.29
N GLN A 124 -11.52 -52.11 -16.80
CA GLN A 124 -10.85 -51.98 -18.10
C GLN A 124 -11.85 -51.76 -19.24
N GLN A 125 -12.92 -52.57 -19.29
CA GLN A 125 -13.99 -52.43 -20.28
C GLN A 125 -14.72 -51.08 -20.20
N PHE A 126 -14.89 -50.52 -19.00
CA PHE A 126 -15.58 -49.25 -18.82
C PHE A 126 -14.74 -48.07 -19.33
N PHE A 127 -13.42 -48.14 -19.16
CA PHE A 127 -12.48 -47.12 -19.63
C PHE A 127 -11.90 -47.40 -21.03
N HIS A 128 -12.36 -48.46 -21.71
CA HIS A 128 -11.89 -48.86 -23.04
C HIS A 128 -10.37 -49.10 -23.10
N CYS A 129 -9.80 -49.68 -22.03
CA CYS A 129 -8.40 -50.08 -21.99
C CYS A 129 -8.28 -51.53 -22.47
N THR A 130 -7.46 -51.77 -23.51
CA THR A 130 -7.19 -53.09 -24.11
C THR A 130 -5.86 -53.69 -23.66
N ASP A 131 -5.10 -52.95 -22.85
CA ASP A 131 -3.80 -53.38 -22.33
C ASP A 131 -3.99 -54.03 -20.96
N ASP A 132 -3.78 -55.34 -20.90
CA ASP A 132 -3.90 -56.13 -19.67
C ASP A 132 -2.70 -55.94 -18.72
N ALA A 133 -1.61 -55.32 -19.17
CA ALA A 133 -0.47 -54.99 -18.33
C ALA A 133 -0.73 -53.78 -17.42
N VAL A 134 -1.73 -52.94 -17.74
CA VAL A 134 -2.07 -51.76 -16.93
C VAL A 134 -2.88 -52.17 -15.70
N ASP A 135 -2.34 -51.88 -14.52
CA ASP A 135 -3.04 -52.12 -13.26
C ASP A 135 -4.36 -51.30 -13.19
N SER A 136 -5.44 -51.95 -12.75
CA SER A 136 -6.78 -51.35 -12.73
C SER A 136 -6.88 -50.14 -11.78
N ILE A 137 -6.10 -50.10 -10.69
CA ILE A 137 -6.07 -48.97 -9.76
C ILE A 137 -5.36 -47.78 -10.42
N GLN A 138 -4.21 -48.04 -11.06
CA GLN A 138 -3.49 -47.02 -11.82
C GLN A 138 -4.37 -46.42 -12.94
N LEU A 139 -5.11 -47.25 -13.66
CA LEU A 139 -6.06 -46.81 -14.69
C LEU A 139 -7.14 -45.86 -14.13
N ILE A 140 -7.69 -46.17 -12.95
CA ILE A 140 -8.67 -45.31 -12.28
C ILE A 140 -8.06 -43.94 -11.92
N GLN A 141 -6.82 -43.93 -11.41
CA GLN A 141 -6.10 -42.69 -11.07
C GLN A 141 -5.86 -41.83 -12.30
N ILE A 142 -5.32 -42.42 -13.37
CA ILE A 142 -5.07 -41.75 -14.65
C ILE A 142 -6.37 -41.11 -15.16
N GLU A 143 -7.48 -41.84 -15.16
CA GLU A 143 -8.77 -41.34 -15.65
C GLU A 143 -9.36 -40.24 -14.75
N GLN A 144 -9.21 -40.32 -13.42
CA GLN A 144 -9.60 -39.24 -12.52
C GLN A 144 -8.78 -37.97 -12.77
N GLN A 145 -7.46 -38.10 -12.89
CA GLN A 145 -6.55 -36.98 -13.15
C GLN A 145 -6.82 -36.34 -14.51
N LYS A 146 -6.98 -37.15 -15.57
CA LYS A 146 -7.33 -36.70 -16.92
C LYS A 146 -8.62 -35.88 -16.94
N ARG A 147 -9.70 -36.37 -16.33
CA ARG A 147 -10.99 -35.65 -16.27
C ARG A 147 -10.91 -34.35 -15.47
N LYS A 148 -10.14 -34.34 -14.38
CA LYS A 148 -9.88 -33.14 -13.58
C LYS A 148 -9.06 -32.12 -14.38
N ALA A 149 -8.04 -32.56 -15.11
CA ALA A 149 -7.22 -31.75 -15.99
C ALA A 149 -8.05 -31.14 -17.13
N GLU A 150 -8.89 -31.93 -17.82
CA GLU A 150 -9.79 -31.45 -18.86
C GLU A 150 -10.77 -30.39 -18.36
N LYS A 151 -11.39 -30.61 -17.19
CA LYS A 151 -12.30 -29.64 -16.57
C LYS A 151 -11.58 -28.35 -16.20
N SER A 152 -10.39 -28.47 -15.62
CA SER A 152 -9.53 -27.33 -15.30
C SER A 152 -9.17 -26.56 -16.55
N LEU A 153 -8.80 -27.25 -17.63
CA LEU A 153 -8.49 -26.67 -18.93
C LEU A 153 -9.70 -25.95 -19.55
N LYS A 154 -10.88 -26.56 -19.55
CA LYS A 154 -12.13 -25.93 -20.01
C LYS A 154 -12.44 -24.65 -19.22
N ARG A 155 -12.25 -24.67 -17.88
CA ARG A 155 -12.41 -23.47 -17.03
C ARG A 155 -11.37 -22.40 -17.32
N LYS A 156 -10.11 -22.78 -17.56
CA LYS A 156 -9.04 -21.84 -17.95
C LYS A 156 -9.35 -21.18 -19.30
N LYS A 157 -9.72 -21.98 -20.32
CA LYS A 157 -10.12 -21.49 -21.65
C LYS A 157 -11.32 -20.54 -21.57
N ARG A 158 -12.34 -20.87 -20.76
CA ARG A 158 -13.49 -19.98 -20.54
C ARG A 158 -13.08 -18.65 -19.91
N ARG A 159 -12.28 -18.68 -18.83
CA ARG A 159 -11.78 -17.47 -18.17
C ARG A 159 -10.98 -16.57 -19.11
N ILE A 160 -10.12 -17.14 -19.96
CA ILE A 160 -9.38 -16.37 -20.97
C ILE A 160 -10.35 -15.68 -21.93
N LYS A 161 -11.35 -16.40 -22.46
CA LYS A 161 -12.36 -15.82 -23.36
C LYS A 161 -13.19 -14.72 -22.69
N ASP A 162 -13.55 -14.89 -21.42
CA ASP A 162 -14.32 -13.90 -20.66
C ASP A 162 -13.51 -12.59 -20.52
N ILE A 163 -12.22 -12.69 -20.20
CA ILE A 163 -11.30 -11.52 -20.10
C ILE A 163 -11.04 -10.89 -21.48
N GLU A 164 -10.83 -11.70 -22.52
CA GLU A 164 -10.69 -11.19 -23.90
C GLU A 164 -11.95 -10.43 -24.34
N SER A 165 -13.14 -10.90 -23.94
CA SER A 165 -14.39 -10.19 -24.19
C SER A 165 -14.47 -8.87 -23.43
N LEU A 166 -14.00 -8.82 -22.18
CA LEU A 166 -13.97 -7.60 -21.37
C LEU A 166 -13.11 -6.50 -22.01
N PHE A 167 -12.00 -6.88 -22.64
CA PHE A 167 -11.05 -5.95 -23.25
C PHE A 167 -11.21 -5.78 -24.75
N ARG A 168 -12.24 -6.36 -25.37
CA ARG A 168 -12.47 -6.30 -26.81
C ARG A 168 -12.65 -4.87 -27.33
N SER A 169 -13.23 -3.99 -26.52
CA SER A 169 -13.47 -2.57 -26.87
C SER A 169 -12.25 -1.67 -26.67
N VAL A 170 -11.19 -2.17 -26.02
CA VAL A 170 -9.98 -1.39 -25.73
C VAL A 170 -9.19 -1.20 -27.02
N LYS A 171 -9.11 0.05 -27.49
CA LYS A 171 -8.40 0.38 -28.73
C LYS A 171 -6.88 0.39 -28.52
N PRO A 172 -6.09 0.10 -29.56
CA PRO A 172 -4.65 0.37 -29.55
C PRO A 172 -4.36 1.83 -29.17
N VAL A 173 -3.15 2.08 -28.68
CA VAL A 173 -2.69 3.45 -28.47
C VAL A 173 -2.57 4.17 -29.82
N THR A 174 -2.77 5.48 -29.82
CA THR A 174 -2.73 6.29 -31.04
C THR A 174 -1.40 7.04 -31.13
N GLY A 175 -0.98 7.45 -32.33
CA GLY A 175 0.22 8.28 -32.48
C GLY A 175 0.15 9.61 -31.69
N ARG A 176 -1.05 10.13 -31.41
CA ARG A 176 -1.22 11.29 -30.50
C ARG A 176 -0.85 10.95 -29.06
N PHE A 177 -1.18 9.74 -28.60
CA PHE A 177 -0.80 9.26 -27.27
C PHE A 177 0.72 9.06 -27.20
N GLU A 178 1.34 8.47 -28.22
CA GLU A 178 2.80 8.29 -28.29
C GLU A 178 3.56 9.62 -28.23
N LYS A 179 3.11 10.63 -28.99
CA LYS A 179 3.66 11.99 -28.91
C LYS A 179 3.50 12.59 -27.51
N TRP A 180 2.38 12.34 -26.84
CA TRP A 180 2.18 12.79 -25.45
C TRP A 180 3.16 12.12 -24.48
N LEU A 181 3.40 10.80 -24.61
CA LEU A 181 4.43 10.10 -23.83
C LEU A 181 5.82 10.71 -24.05
N GLU A 182 6.15 11.01 -25.31
CA GLU A 182 7.46 11.52 -25.69
C GLU A 182 7.73 12.95 -25.20
N TYR A 183 6.75 13.84 -25.35
CA TYR A 183 6.96 15.29 -25.18
C TYR A 183 6.42 15.86 -23.87
N GLU A 184 5.43 15.23 -23.27
CA GLU A 184 4.84 15.67 -22.00
C GLU A 184 5.25 14.79 -20.83
N VAL A 185 5.15 13.46 -20.95
CA VAL A 185 5.53 12.53 -19.87
C VAL A 185 7.04 12.54 -19.65
N LEU A 186 7.83 12.38 -20.71
CA LEU A 186 9.29 12.45 -20.66
C LEU A 186 9.83 13.83 -21.02
N LYS A 187 9.12 14.90 -20.62
CA LYS A 187 9.50 16.28 -20.92
C LYS A 187 10.91 16.62 -20.42
N GLU A 188 11.32 16.10 -19.27
CA GLU A 188 12.64 16.37 -18.69
C GLU A 188 13.77 15.55 -19.33
N SER A 189 13.42 14.51 -20.10
CA SER A 189 14.39 13.71 -20.87
C SER A 189 14.79 14.43 -22.15
N GLN A 190 15.54 15.52 -21.97
CA GLN A 190 16.08 16.35 -23.05
C GLN A 190 17.53 16.71 -22.75
N TYR A 191 18.40 16.49 -23.72
CA TYR A 191 19.84 16.57 -23.54
C TYR A 191 20.50 17.33 -24.67
N ILE A 192 21.64 17.93 -24.36
CA ILE A 192 22.54 18.51 -25.34
C ILE A 192 23.85 17.73 -25.29
N PHE A 193 24.16 17.03 -26.37
CA PHE A 193 25.35 16.20 -26.50
C PHE A 193 26.50 17.03 -27.06
N TYR A 194 27.67 16.92 -26.44
CA TYR A 194 28.89 17.61 -26.87
C TYR A 194 30.13 16.74 -26.68
N GLN A 195 31.22 17.06 -27.39
CA GLN A 195 32.51 16.39 -27.24
C GLN A 195 33.55 17.37 -26.70
N TYR A 196 34.36 16.93 -25.73
CA TYR A 196 35.46 17.74 -25.25
C TYR A 196 36.46 17.99 -26.38
N SER A 197 36.78 19.25 -26.61
CA SER A 197 37.75 19.68 -27.61
C SER A 197 38.61 20.80 -27.04
N ARG A 198 39.83 20.94 -27.55
CA ARG A 198 40.71 22.08 -27.24
C ARG A 198 40.29 23.36 -27.96
N ARG A 199 39.40 23.26 -28.96
CA ARG A 199 38.87 24.40 -29.72
C ARG A 199 38.08 25.36 -28.83
N LYS A 200 38.08 26.65 -29.21
CA LYS A 200 37.30 27.71 -28.52
C LYS A 200 35.79 27.45 -28.60
N MET A 201 35.33 26.96 -29.76
CA MET A 201 33.95 26.57 -30.04
C MET A 201 33.80 25.05 -30.03
N ILE A 202 32.72 24.56 -29.41
CA ILE A 202 32.40 23.14 -29.27
C ILE A 202 31.09 22.83 -29.97
N ASP A 203 31.10 21.80 -30.81
CA ASP A 203 29.90 21.28 -31.46
C ASP A 203 28.96 20.62 -30.45
N CYS A 204 27.71 21.07 -30.48
CA CYS A 204 26.62 20.62 -29.63
C CYS A 204 25.47 20.11 -30.50
N THR A 205 24.76 19.08 -30.02
CA THR A 205 23.56 18.54 -30.68
C THR A 205 22.44 18.40 -29.67
N CYS A 206 21.30 19.04 -29.94
CA CYS A 206 20.12 18.94 -29.08
C CYS A 206 19.36 17.64 -29.39
N SER A 207 19.06 16.83 -28.38
CA SER A 207 18.29 15.60 -28.57
C SER A 207 16.83 15.84 -28.92
N HIS A 208 16.27 17.02 -28.62
CA HIS A 208 14.89 17.36 -28.90
C HIS A 208 14.68 17.87 -30.33
N CYS A 209 15.32 18.98 -30.72
CA CYS A 209 15.13 19.57 -32.06
C CYS A 209 16.11 19.03 -33.12
N LYS A 210 17.03 18.15 -32.72
CA LYS A 210 18.06 17.52 -33.57
C LYS A 210 19.04 18.49 -34.24
N SER A 211 18.93 19.79 -33.97
CA SER A 211 19.81 20.81 -34.53
C SER A 211 21.23 20.70 -33.96
N LYS A 212 22.21 20.92 -34.84
CA LYS A 212 23.63 21.04 -34.50
C LYS A 212 24.00 22.52 -34.46
N TYR A 213 24.71 22.94 -33.42
CA TYR A 213 25.16 24.32 -33.24
C TYR A 213 26.43 24.36 -32.40
N GLN A 214 27.12 25.49 -32.38
CA GLN A 214 28.36 25.65 -31.63
C GLN A 214 28.16 26.55 -30.41
N LEU A 215 28.84 26.22 -29.31
CA LEU A 215 28.89 27.02 -28.09
C LEU A 215 30.34 27.26 -27.69
N GLU A 216 30.59 28.36 -26.97
CA GLU A 216 31.88 28.59 -26.33
C GLU A 216 32.19 27.50 -25.31
N ARG A 217 33.45 27.06 -25.27
CA ARG A 217 33.92 25.96 -24.40
C ARG A 217 33.62 26.15 -22.90
N SER A 218 33.50 27.39 -22.42
CA SER A 218 33.21 27.71 -21.01
C SER A 218 31.80 27.30 -20.57
N ILE A 219 30.86 27.17 -21.52
CA ILE A 219 29.43 26.96 -21.29
C ILE A 219 29.10 25.48 -21.02
N PRO A 220 29.40 24.51 -21.92
CA PRO A 220 28.95 23.13 -21.74
C PRO A 220 29.70 22.44 -20.60
N ARG A 221 28.97 22.11 -19.54
CA ARG A 221 29.46 21.34 -18.39
C ARG A 221 28.58 20.12 -18.18
N HIS A 222 29.20 18.93 -18.08
CA HIS A 222 28.47 17.68 -17.94
C HIS A 222 27.48 17.71 -16.76
N ASN A 223 26.25 17.25 -17.00
CA ASN A 223 25.12 17.23 -16.07
C ASN A 223 24.69 18.61 -15.55
N LYS A 224 25.03 19.70 -16.26
CA LYS A 224 24.46 21.02 -15.99
C LYS A 224 23.31 21.32 -16.92
N GLU A 225 22.31 22.00 -16.38
CA GLU A 225 21.15 22.49 -17.11
C GLU A 225 21.53 23.65 -18.02
N TYR A 226 20.86 23.72 -19.16
CA TYR A 226 21.01 24.77 -20.15
C TYR A 226 19.75 24.90 -21.00
N VAL A 227 19.56 26.05 -21.63
CA VAL A 227 18.43 26.28 -22.54
C VAL A 227 18.95 26.23 -23.97
N CYS A 228 18.43 25.29 -24.76
CA CYS A 228 18.82 25.17 -26.16
C CYS A 228 18.54 26.51 -26.91
N PRO A 229 19.50 27.09 -27.63
CA PRO A 229 19.32 28.40 -28.27
C PRO A 229 18.31 28.36 -29.42
N ILE A 230 18.04 27.18 -29.98
CA ILE A 230 17.16 26.99 -31.15
C ILE A 230 15.73 26.70 -30.69
N CYS A 231 15.50 25.62 -29.94
CA CYS A 231 14.16 25.23 -29.52
C CYS A 231 13.71 25.81 -28.17
N LYS A 232 14.60 26.57 -27.50
CA LYS A 232 14.36 27.23 -26.20
C LYS A 232 13.92 26.30 -25.07
N ARG A 233 14.11 24.99 -25.23
CA ARG A 233 13.80 24.03 -24.17
C ARG A 233 14.95 23.87 -23.19
N LYS A 234 14.61 23.72 -21.91
CA LYS A 234 15.56 23.31 -20.86
C LYS A 234 16.05 21.89 -21.17
N SER A 235 17.35 21.68 -21.08
CA SER A 235 18.02 20.43 -21.39
C SER A 235 19.27 20.28 -20.54
N ILE A 236 19.76 19.05 -20.40
CA ILE A 236 20.96 18.75 -19.60
C ILE A 236 22.14 18.43 -20.52
N PHE A 237 23.31 19.01 -20.26
CA PHE A 237 24.51 18.72 -21.04
C PHE A 237 25.06 17.31 -20.78
N LYS A 238 25.33 16.55 -21.86
CA LYS A 238 25.94 15.21 -21.82
C LYS A 238 27.21 15.20 -22.65
N ALA A 239 28.36 14.95 -22.01
CA ALA A 239 29.63 14.84 -22.71
C ALA A 239 29.76 13.42 -23.29
N LYS A 240 30.02 13.29 -24.60
CA LYS A 240 30.07 11.98 -25.28
C LYS A 240 31.03 10.99 -24.62
N GLY A 241 32.24 11.43 -24.25
CA GLY A 241 33.23 10.57 -23.59
C GLY A 241 32.89 10.17 -22.14
N LYS A 242 31.89 10.82 -21.52
CA LYS A 242 31.43 10.50 -20.15
C LYS A 242 30.04 9.88 -20.11
N SER A 243 29.34 9.84 -21.24
CA SER A 243 27.96 9.38 -21.33
C SER A 243 27.94 8.02 -22.01
N GLY A 244 27.79 6.97 -21.20
CA GLY A 244 27.48 5.62 -21.67
C GLY A 244 26.02 5.51 -22.13
N TYR A 245 25.53 4.29 -22.27
CA TYR A 245 24.10 4.04 -22.46
C TYR A 245 23.33 4.43 -21.20
N PHE A 246 22.25 5.19 -21.36
CA PHE A 246 21.37 5.53 -20.25
C PHE A 246 19.92 5.65 -20.71
N SER A 247 19.00 5.50 -19.77
CA SER A 247 17.57 5.59 -20.04
C SER A 247 16.89 6.38 -18.95
N ASP A 248 15.97 7.24 -19.35
CA ASP A 248 15.02 7.88 -18.45
C ASP A 248 13.72 7.09 -18.44
N TYR A 249 13.03 7.16 -17.30
CA TYR A 249 11.86 6.36 -16.98
C TYR A 249 10.75 7.28 -16.45
N SER A 250 9.50 7.00 -16.81
CA SER A 250 8.32 7.56 -16.14
C SER A 250 7.12 6.63 -16.34
N GLU A 251 6.11 6.79 -15.49
CA GLU A 251 4.85 6.04 -15.55
C GLU A 251 3.74 6.92 -16.13
N ALA A 252 2.86 6.32 -16.92
CA ALA A 252 1.73 7.01 -17.53
C ALA A 252 0.44 6.19 -17.42
N VAL A 253 -0.69 6.87 -17.25
CA VAL A 253 -2.00 6.23 -17.15
C VAL A 253 -2.95 6.79 -18.19
N LYS A 254 -3.56 5.90 -18.96
CA LYS A 254 -4.65 6.22 -19.88
C LYS A 254 -5.95 5.63 -19.36
N ILE A 255 -6.97 6.45 -19.21
CA ILE A 255 -8.31 6.01 -18.82
C ILE A 255 -9.16 5.90 -20.10
N GLU A 256 -9.84 4.78 -20.28
CA GLU A 256 -10.71 4.52 -21.42
C GLU A 256 -12.08 4.01 -20.95
N LYS A 257 -13.13 4.30 -21.73
CA LYS A 257 -14.49 3.85 -21.46
C LYS A 257 -14.75 2.56 -22.23
N ALA A 258 -15.28 1.55 -21.54
CA ALA A 258 -15.73 0.30 -22.12
C ALA A 258 -17.18 0.04 -21.68
N SER A 259 -18.13 0.37 -22.57
CA SER A 259 -19.56 0.30 -22.29
C SER A 259 -19.96 1.17 -21.09
N ASP A 260 -20.35 0.55 -19.97
CA ASP A 260 -20.75 1.13 -18.69
C ASP A 260 -19.58 1.26 -17.69
N ARG A 261 -18.36 0.87 -18.08
CA ARG A 261 -17.19 0.75 -17.19
C ARG A 261 -16.06 1.65 -17.62
N ILE A 262 -15.17 1.95 -16.68
CA ILE A 262 -13.87 2.56 -16.98
C ILE A 262 -12.76 1.52 -16.85
N ILE A 263 -11.76 1.66 -17.72
CA ILE A 263 -10.56 0.86 -17.77
C ILE A 263 -9.37 1.80 -17.68
N LEU A 264 -8.56 1.64 -16.64
CA LEU A 264 -7.29 2.31 -16.48
C LEU A 264 -6.21 1.41 -17.07
N ARG A 265 -5.33 1.99 -17.87
CA ARG A 265 -4.20 1.33 -18.53
C ARG A 265 -2.93 2.00 -18.05
N HIS A 266 -2.10 1.25 -17.35
CA HIS A 266 -0.80 1.71 -16.86
C HIS A 266 0.27 1.39 -17.90
N PHE A 267 1.13 2.38 -18.18
CA PHE A 267 2.24 2.27 -19.10
C PHE A 267 3.54 2.66 -18.42
N GLU A 268 4.52 1.76 -18.48
CA GLU A 268 5.90 2.10 -18.21
C GLU A 268 6.54 2.65 -19.50
N VAL A 269 7.09 3.87 -19.42
CA VAL A 269 7.65 4.60 -20.55
C VAL A 269 9.14 4.80 -20.33
N ARG A 270 9.93 4.51 -21.37
CA ARG A 270 11.38 4.62 -21.33
C ARG A 270 11.90 5.31 -22.57
N LYS A 271 12.82 6.26 -22.37
CA LYS A 271 13.56 6.91 -23.45
C LYS A 271 15.05 6.64 -23.26
N SER A 272 15.62 5.88 -24.19
CA SER A 272 16.98 5.36 -24.08
C SER A 272 17.91 6.02 -25.08
N TYR A 273 19.08 6.43 -24.61
CA TYR A 273 20.09 7.11 -25.42
C TYR A 273 21.29 6.19 -25.60
N ALA A 274 21.79 6.11 -26.84
CA ALA A 274 22.93 5.30 -27.18
C ALA A 274 24.23 5.83 -26.52
N ALA A 275 25.14 4.91 -26.19
CA ALA A 275 26.46 5.26 -25.70
C ALA A 275 27.21 6.11 -26.72
N HIS A 276 27.86 7.20 -26.26
CA HIS A 276 28.59 8.14 -27.13
C HIS A 276 27.74 8.78 -28.24
N GLY A 277 26.40 8.66 -28.17
CA GLY A 277 25.49 9.02 -29.24
C GLY A 277 25.43 10.51 -29.59
N THR A 278 24.91 10.80 -30.77
CA THR A 278 24.65 12.14 -31.35
C THR A 278 23.34 12.77 -30.87
N GLY A 279 22.74 12.26 -29.79
CA GLY A 279 21.40 12.67 -29.34
C GLY A 279 20.25 11.90 -30.00
N GLU A 280 20.56 10.79 -30.66
CA GLU A 280 19.60 9.76 -31.04
C GLU A 280 19.08 9.02 -29.80
N TYR A 281 17.81 8.65 -29.83
CA TYR A 281 17.16 7.91 -28.76
C TYR A 281 16.12 6.95 -29.32
N THR A 282 15.82 5.92 -28.55
CA THR A 282 14.68 5.04 -28.76
C THR A 282 13.63 5.30 -27.68
N LEU A 283 12.38 5.48 -28.11
CA LEU A 283 11.22 5.53 -27.22
C LEU A 283 10.61 4.12 -27.17
N SER A 284 10.48 3.58 -25.97
CA SER A 284 9.80 2.29 -25.74
C SER A 284 8.78 2.46 -24.63
N TYR A 285 7.60 1.88 -24.80
CA TYR A 285 6.57 1.84 -23.76
C TYR A 285 5.91 0.47 -23.75
N HIS A 286 5.46 0.05 -22.58
CA HIS A 286 4.78 -1.23 -22.40
C HIS A 286 3.61 -1.06 -21.44
N GLU A 287 2.53 -1.79 -21.71
CA GLU A 287 1.33 -1.76 -20.88
C GLU A 287 1.40 -2.88 -19.84
N ASP A 288 1.74 -2.53 -18.60
CA ASP A 288 1.97 -3.51 -17.53
C ASP A 288 0.69 -3.98 -16.87
N TYR A 289 -0.26 -3.07 -16.67
CA TYR A 289 -1.41 -3.32 -15.83
C TYR A 289 -2.67 -2.67 -16.39
N ARG A 290 -3.79 -3.36 -16.18
CA ARG A 290 -5.14 -2.80 -16.38
C ARG A 290 -5.92 -2.87 -15.08
N ALA A 291 -6.66 -1.82 -14.76
CA ALA A 291 -7.64 -1.82 -13.69
C ALA A 291 -9.01 -1.53 -14.26
N VAL A 292 -10.01 -2.34 -13.90
CA VAL A 292 -11.39 -2.19 -14.35
C VAL A 292 -12.25 -1.86 -13.15
N PHE A 293 -12.99 -0.77 -13.22
CA PHE A 293 -13.97 -0.40 -12.21
C PHE A 293 -15.35 -0.95 -12.56
N GLN A 294 -15.96 -1.65 -11.61
CA GLN A 294 -17.35 -2.09 -11.63
C GLN A 294 -17.99 -1.66 -10.29
N GLU A 295 -18.17 -2.58 -9.33
CA GLU A 295 -18.44 -2.25 -7.92
C GLU A 295 -17.16 -1.91 -7.16
N LYS A 296 -16.05 -2.52 -7.59
CA LYS A 296 -14.70 -2.32 -7.06
C LYS A 296 -13.69 -2.43 -8.19
N PHE A 297 -12.44 -2.07 -7.89
CA PHE A 297 -11.34 -2.24 -8.83
C PHE A 297 -10.89 -3.69 -8.91
N HIS A 298 -10.87 -4.22 -10.14
CA HIS A 298 -10.25 -5.50 -10.49
C HIS A 298 -8.99 -5.24 -11.31
N PHE A 299 -7.89 -5.90 -10.95
CA PHE A 299 -6.57 -5.65 -11.53
C PHE A 299 -6.15 -6.80 -12.44
N TYR A 300 -5.50 -6.49 -13.55
CA TYR A 300 -5.08 -7.44 -14.56
C TYR A 300 -3.64 -7.15 -14.99
N TYR A 301 -2.90 -8.20 -15.31
CA TYR A 301 -1.52 -8.14 -15.80
C TYR A 301 -1.34 -9.10 -16.98
N PRO A 302 -0.45 -8.81 -17.94
CA PRO A 302 -0.18 -9.67 -19.07
C PRO A 302 0.67 -10.87 -18.63
N VAL A 303 0.34 -12.05 -19.13
CA VAL A 303 1.10 -13.29 -18.92
C VAL A 303 1.13 -14.08 -20.22
N TYR A 304 2.30 -14.64 -20.56
CA TYR A 304 2.38 -15.60 -21.65
C TYR A 304 1.59 -16.87 -21.32
N SER A 305 0.59 -17.19 -22.13
CA SER A 305 -0.22 -18.39 -21.97
C SER A 305 0.20 -19.43 -22.98
N CYS A 306 0.84 -20.51 -22.50
CA CYS A 306 1.14 -21.67 -23.34
C CYS A 306 -0.12 -22.29 -23.95
N LEU A 307 -1.30 -22.08 -23.35
CA LEU A 307 -2.58 -22.57 -23.89
C LEU A 307 -3.08 -21.80 -25.10
N ALA A 308 -2.69 -20.53 -25.23
CA ALA A 308 -3.11 -19.64 -26.31
C ALA A 308 -1.96 -19.25 -27.23
N HIS A 309 -0.74 -19.68 -26.91
CA HIS A 309 0.52 -19.33 -27.60
C HIS A 309 0.70 -17.81 -27.79
N LYS A 310 0.19 -17.02 -26.84
CA LYS A 310 0.26 -15.55 -26.87
C LYS A 310 0.17 -14.97 -25.45
N ASN A 311 0.50 -13.69 -25.32
CA ASN A 311 0.24 -12.94 -24.10
C ASN A 311 -1.27 -12.74 -23.91
N VAL A 312 -1.77 -13.07 -22.72
CA VAL A 312 -3.16 -12.88 -22.32
C VAL A 312 -3.22 -12.09 -21.02
N TRP A 313 -4.30 -11.35 -20.82
CA TRP A 313 -4.58 -10.69 -19.55
C TRP A 313 -5.06 -11.70 -18.53
N LYS A 314 -4.52 -11.62 -17.31
CA LYS A 314 -4.93 -12.45 -16.18
C LYS A 314 -5.28 -11.55 -15.00
N GLU A 315 -6.40 -11.85 -14.35
CA GLU A 315 -6.79 -11.16 -13.12
C GLU A 315 -5.76 -11.46 -12.02
N LYS A 316 -5.29 -10.41 -11.36
CA LYS A 316 -4.40 -10.45 -10.20
C LYS A 316 -5.25 -10.38 -8.94
N TYR A 317 -5.14 -11.39 -8.09
CA TYR A 317 -5.63 -11.30 -6.72
C TYR A 317 -4.72 -10.37 -5.92
N ILE A 318 -5.31 -9.36 -5.30
CA ILE A 318 -4.64 -8.41 -4.41
C ILE A 318 -4.84 -8.88 -2.98
N ASP A 319 -3.75 -9.30 -2.32
CA ASP A 319 -3.76 -9.77 -0.93
C ASP A 319 -3.88 -8.56 0.02
N PRO A 320 -4.97 -8.43 0.82
CA PRO A 320 -5.12 -7.34 1.78
C PRO A 320 -4.02 -7.28 2.84
N TYR A 321 -3.34 -8.40 3.10
CA TYR A 321 -2.28 -8.51 4.09
C TYR A 321 -0.87 -8.50 3.49
N PHE A 322 -0.74 -8.08 2.22
CA PHE A 322 0.51 -8.14 1.47
C PHE A 322 1.70 -7.53 2.23
N HIS A 323 1.54 -6.33 2.80
CA HIS A 323 2.62 -5.64 3.53
C HIS A 323 3.06 -6.33 4.83
N TYR A 324 2.20 -7.17 5.43
CA TYR A 324 2.56 -7.96 6.61
C TYR A 324 3.34 -9.23 6.24
N ARG A 325 3.09 -9.77 5.05
CA ARG A 325 3.70 -11.02 4.56
C ARG A 325 4.99 -10.79 3.78
N TYR A 326 5.14 -9.63 3.12
CA TYR A 326 6.28 -9.33 2.26
C TYR A 326 6.97 -8.03 2.69
N HIS A 327 8.29 -8.09 2.80
CA HIS A 327 9.12 -6.97 3.26
C HIS A 327 10.18 -6.53 2.23
N LEU A 328 10.21 -7.15 1.06
CA LEU A 328 11.18 -6.81 0.00
C LEU A 328 10.70 -5.59 -0.80
N ASP A 329 11.55 -4.57 -0.89
CA ASP A 329 11.24 -3.29 -1.53
C ASP A 329 10.71 -3.44 -2.96
N TYR A 330 11.32 -4.30 -3.78
CA TYR A 330 10.88 -4.51 -5.16
C TYR A 330 9.47 -5.14 -5.23
N THR A 331 9.14 -6.00 -4.26
CA THR A 331 7.84 -6.68 -4.23
C THR A 331 6.76 -5.71 -3.76
N ILE A 332 7.10 -4.86 -2.79
CA ILE A 332 6.26 -3.75 -2.32
C ILE A 332 6.01 -2.75 -3.44
N LYS A 333 7.05 -2.34 -4.18
CA LYS A 333 6.93 -1.41 -5.30
C LYS A 333 6.01 -1.97 -6.38
N ALA A 334 6.23 -3.22 -6.83
CA ALA A 334 5.37 -3.85 -7.83
C ALA A 334 3.89 -3.92 -7.37
N TYR A 335 3.66 -4.24 -6.08
CA TYR A 335 2.32 -4.24 -5.51
C TYR A 335 1.70 -2.84 -5.49
N GLN A 336 2.46 -1.81 -5.11
CA GLN A 336 2.02 -0.42 -5.11
C GLN A 336 1.71 0.06 -6.54
N THR A 337 2.57 -0.21 -7.51
CA THR A 337 2.35 0.15 -8.92
C THR A 337 1.03 -0.44 -9.42
N ILE A 338 0.75 -1.71 -9.13
CA ILE A 338 -0.51 -2.37 -9.52
C ILE A 338 -1.72 -1.71 -8.84
N THR A 339 -1.65 -1.51 -7.52
CA THR A 339 -2.81 -1.12 -6.71
C THR A 339 -3.12 0.37 -6.75
N GLN A 340 -2.11 1.19 -7.02
CA GLN A 340 -2.20 2.65 -7.09
C GLN A 340 -2.29 3.15 -8.53
N MET A 341 -1.66 2.45 -9.48
CA MET A 341 -1.40 2.92 -10.84
C MET A 341 -0.84 4.34 -10.83
N PRO A 342 0.40 4.53 -10.33
CA PRO A 342 1.05 5.82 -10.36
C PRO A 342 1.34 6.25 -11.81
N GLY A 343 1.57 7.54 -12.00
CA GLY A 343 1.96 8.08 -13.28
C GLY A 343 1.15 9.30 -13.72
N MET A 344 1.62 9.92 -14.79
CA MET A 344 0.97 11.06 -15.41
C MET A 344 -0.30 10.61 -16.15
N VAL A 345 -1.41 11.32 -15.98
CA VAL A 345 -2.69 10.93 -16.59
C VAL A 345 -2.87 11.59 -17.95
N TYR A 346 -3.29 10.82 -18.95
CA TYR A 346 -3.59 11.35 -20.28
C TYR A 346 -4.82 12.30 -20.23
N PRO A 347 -4.68 13.62 -20.48
CA PRO A 347 -5.73 14.58 -20.15
C PRO A 347 -6.83 14.70 -21.22
N TYR A 348 -6.57 14.24 -22.45
CA TYR A 348 -7.32 14.69 -23.62
C TYR A 348 -8.67 13.98 -23.84
N ASN A 349 -8.96 12.89 -23.13
CA ASN A 349 -10.19 12.12 -23.29
C ASN A 349 -11.04 12.00 -22.00
N LEU A 350 -10.56 12.54 -20.87
CA LEU A 350 -11.14 12.29 -19.54
C LEU A 350 -12.62 12.67 -19.42
N LYS A 351 -13.01 13.87 -19.89
CA LYS A 351 -14.42 14.32 -19.85
C LYS A 351 -15.38 13.34 -20.53
N ASN A 352 -14.98 12.79 -21.68
CA ASN A 352 -15.81 11.86 -22.45
C ASN A 352 -15.83 10.46 -21.81
N VAL A 353 -14.72 10.06 -21.19
CA VAL A 353 -14.58 8.75 -20.56
C VAL A 353 -15.42 8.64 -19.30
N PHE A 354 -15.52 9.71 -18.51
CA PHE A 354 -16.27 9.71 -17.27
C PHE A 354 -17.77 9.93 -17.40
N LYS A 355 -18.24 10.47 -18.53
CA LYS A 355 -19.67 10.71 -18.79
C LYS A 355 -20.50 9.44 -18.61
N GLY A 356 -21.57 9.49 -17.83
CA GLY A 356 -22.45 8.34 -17.55
C GLY A 356 -21.80 7.24 -16.71
N THR A 357 -20.77 7.58 -15.93
CA THR A 357 -20.13 6.69 -14.96
C THR A 357 -20.20 7.35 -13.57
N PRO A 358 -19.95 6.62 -12.47
CA PRO A 358 -19.88 7.22 -11.14
C PRO A 358 -18.83 8.33 -10.99
N PHE A 359 -17.92 8.48 -11.96
CA PHE A 359 -16.88 9.50 -11.98
C PHE A 359 -17.22 10.72 -12.85
N GLU A 360 -18.46 10.88 -13.31
CA GLU A 360 -18.84 11.96 -14.24
C GLU A 360 -18.44 13.36 -13.75
N TYR A 361 -18.60 13.62 -12.45
CA TYR A 361 -18.23 14.89 -11.83
C TYR A 361 -16.82 14.88 -11.23
N CYS A 362 -16.09 13.78 -11.37
CA CYS A 362 -14.73 13.65 -10.87
C CYS A 362 -13.82 14.72 -11.50
N SER A 363 -13.33 15.66 -10.70
CA SER A 363 -12.49 16.78 -11.14
C SER A 363 -11.07 16.39 -11.62
N LEU A 364 -10.81 15.11 -11.92
CA LEU A 364 -9.48 14.67 -12.35
C LEU A 364 -9.02 15.38 -13.63
N ASP A 365 -9.94 15.67 -14.57
CA ASP A 365 -9.58 16.39 -15.80
C ASP A 365 -9.12 17.82 -15.52
N TYR A 366 -9.74 18.50 -14.56
CA TYR A 366 -9.34 19.82 -14.10
C TYR A 366 -7.99 19.77 -13.38
N PHE A 367 -7.81 18.81 -12.47
CA PHE A 367 -6.56 18.59 -11.76
C PHE A 367 -5.37 18.45 -12.73
N VAL A 368 -5.48 17.51 -13.67
CA VAL A 368 -4.39 17.16 -14.59
C VAL A 368 -4.08 18.31 -15.55
N LYS A 369 -5.09 19.08 -15.99
CA LYS A 369 -4.86 20.23 -16.88
C LYS A 369 -4.07 21.35 -16.20
N ASN A 370 -4.29 21.57 -14.91
CA ASN A 370 -3.60 22.59 -14.13
C ASN A 370 -2.27 22.08 -13.56
N ASN A 371 -2.11 20.76 -13.42
CA ASN A 371 -0.93 20.10 -12.88
C ASN A 371 -0.36 19.07 -13.86
N ARG A 372 -0.06 19.50 -15.10
CA ARG A 372 0.24 18.61 -16.23
C ARG A 372 1.42 17.68 -16.05
N PHE A 373 2.34 17.98 -15.15
CA PHE A 373 3.59 17.24 -14.95
C PHE A 373 3.63 16.51 -13.59
N VAL A 374 2.48 16.32 -12.95
CA VAL A 374 2.38 15.62 -11.66
C VAL A 374 1.97 14.17 -11.89
N GLU A 375 2.74 13.25 -11.34
CA GLU A 375 2.35 11.83 -11.26
C GLU A 375 1.34 11.62 -10.13
N LEU A 376 0.31 10.81 -10.38
CA LEU A 376 -0.78 10.58 -9.44
C LEU A 376 -1.00 9.09 -9.21
N PRO A 377 -1.27 8.64 -7.98
CA PRO A 377 -1.83 7.32 -7.74
C PRO A 377 -3.29 7.30 -8.20
N VAL A 378 -3.53 7.07 -9.49
CA VAL A 378 -4.83 7.29 -10.15
C VAL A 378 -5.95 6.46 -9.52
N VAL A 379 -5.67 5.20 -9.16
CA VAL A 379 -6.68 4.34 -8.50
C VAL A 379 -7.05 4.89 -7.13
N TYR A 380 -6.09 5.45 -6.39
CA TYR A 380 -6.36 6.05 -5.08
C TYR A 380 -7.18 7.32 -5.25
N TYR A 381 -6.85 8.18 -6.22
CA TYR A 381 -7.66 9.35 -6.54
C TYR A 381 -9.13 9.00 -6.76
N LEU A 382 -9.40 8.01 -7.62
CA LEU A 382 -10.76 7.58 -7.92
C LEU A 382 -11.46 6.94 -6.72
N LYS A 383 -10.75 6.14 -5.91
CA LYS A 383 -11.31 5.56 -4.68
C LYS A 383 -11.63 6.64 -3.63
N THR A 384 -10.74 7.60 -3.44
CA THR A 384 -10.93 8.72 -2.52
C THR A 384 -12.12 9.57 -2.95
N TYR A 385 -12.29 9.85 -4.25
CA TYR A 385 -13.47 10.55 -4.75
C TYR A 385 -14.79 9.82 -4.42
N LEU A 386 -14.83 8.49 -4.58
CA LEU A 386 -16.04 7.71 -4.25
C LEU A 386 -16.39 7.74 -2.76
N LYS A 387 -15.38 7.84 -1.89
CA LYS A 387 -15.56 7.93 -0.43
C LYS A 387 -15.83 9.35 0.05
N PHE A 388 -15.21 10.34 -0.60
CA PHE A 388 -15.22 11.75 -0.22
C PHE A 388 -15.46 12.62 -1.46
N PRO A 389 -16.73 12.78 -1.89
CA PRO A 389 -17.07 13.55 -3.08
C PRO A 389 -16.66 15.03 -3.02
N LEU A 390 -16.51 15.60 -1.83
CA LEU A 390 -15.97 16.96 -1.61
C LEU A 390 -14.57 17.18 -2.21
N LEU A 391 -13.82 16.09 -2.49
CA LEU A 391 -12.57 16.14 -3.24
C LEU A 391 -12.74 16.92 -4.56
N GLU A 392 -13.90 16.78 -5.20
CA GLU A 392 -14.26 17.50 -6.42
C GLU A 392 -14.13 19.02 -6.25
N GLN A 393 -14.66 19.54 -5.15
CA GLN A 393 -14.72 20.97 -4.86
C GLN A 393 -13.34 21.50 -4.49
N PHE A 394 -12.56 20.76 -3.69
CA PHE A 394 -11.18 21.14 -3.37
C PHE A 394 -10.36 21.35 -4.65
N VAL A 395 -10.46 20.41 -5.59
CA VAL A 395 -9.77 20.50 -6.87
C VAL A 395 -10.27 21.67 -7.71
N LYS A 396 -11.60 21.89 -7.80
CA LYS A 396 -12.19 23.04 -8.53
C LYS A 396 -11.85 24.39 -7.91
N GLN A 397 -11.54 24.44 -6.62
CA GLN A 397 -11.11 25.63 -5.88
C GLN A 397 -9.59 25.78 -5.83
N ASN A 398 -8.83 25.06 -6.68
CA ASN A 398 -7.36 25.09 -6.72
C ASN A 398 -6.66 24.66 -5.41
N MET A 399 -7.35 23.97 -4.51
CA MET A 399 -6.77 23.37 -3.29
C MET A 399 -6.15 22.00 -3.62
N PHE A 400 -5.26 21.97 -4.61
CA PHE A 400 -4.67 20.73 -5.14
C PHE A 400 -3.83 19.99 -4.11
N TYR A 401 -3.11 20.71 -3.25
CA TYR A 401 -2.23 20.09 -2.26
C TYR A 401 -3.04 19.38 -1.15
N ILE A 402 -4.13 19.98 -0.66
CA ILE A 402 -5.07 19.29 0.24
C ILE A 402 -5.66 18.05 -0.44
N ALA A 403 -6.11 18.18 -1.69
CA ALA A 403 -6.66 17.05 -2.44
C ALA A 403 -5.65 15.89 -2.57
N LEU A 404 -4.36 16.20 -2.76
CA LEU A 404 -3.28 15.21 -2.78
C LEU A 404 -3.06 14.55 -1.41
N GLU A 405 -3.02 15.32 -0.33
CA GLU A 405 -2.86 14.77 1.02
C GLU A 405 -4.00 13.82 1.40
N CYS A 406 -5.24 14.12 0.97
CA CYS A 406 -6.41 13.24 1.14
C CYS A 406 -6.27 11.88 0.44
N LEU A 407 -5.42 11.75 -0.59
CA LEU A 407 -5.23 10.45 -1.27
C LEU A 407 -4.45 9.46 -0.40
N TYR A 408 -3.57 9.96 0.46
CA TYR A 408 -2.69 9.15 1.29
C TYR A 408 -3.22 8.98 2.71
N GLN A 409 -3.82 10.04 3.24
CA GLN A 409 -4.33 10.09 4.61
C GLN A 409 -5.66 10.83 4.63
N LEU A 410 -6.74 10.13 4.27
CA LEU A 410 -8.09 10.62 4.52
C LEU A 410 -8.47 10.28 5.97
N PRO A 411 -8.74 11.26 6.83
CA PRO A 411 -9.23 11.00 8.18
C PRO A 411 -10.58 10.27 8.12
N ASN A 412 -10.81 9.31 9.02
CA ASN A 412 -12.08 8.57 9.04
C ASN A 412 -13.27 9.51 9.28
N GLU A 413 -13.05 10.57 10.07
CA GLU A 413 -14.06 11.60 10.35
C GLU A 413 -14.51 12.34 9.07
N TRP A 414 -13.67 12.36 8.04
CA TRP A 414 -13.98 12.99 6.76
C TRP A 414 -14.76 12.05 5.83
N GLU A 415 -14.61 10.73 5.97
CA GLU A 415 -15.37 9.74 5.18
C GLU A 415 -16.87 9.75 5.55
N GLU A 416 -17.21 10.11 6.79
CA GLU A 416 -18.59 10.09 7.30
C GLU A 416 -19.33 11.44 7.16
N THR A 417 -18.65 12.47 6.64
CA THR A 417 -19.26 13.80 6.55
C THR A 417 -20.37 13.84 5.49
N LYS A 418 -21.47 14.50 5.83
CA LYS A 418 -22.54 14.87 4.88
C LYS A 418 -22.42 16.32 4.40
N GLU A 419 -21.40 17.04 4.87
CA GLU A 419 -21.20 18.42 4.49
C GLU A 419 -20.91 18.52 2.99
N THR A 420 -21.57 19.47 2.33
CA THR A 420 -21.42 19.70 0.89
C THR A 420 -20.73 21.02 0.60
N ASN A 421 -20.53 21.87 1.62
CA ASN A 421 -19.85 23.13 1.49
C ASN A 421 -18.43 23.06 2.05
N THR A 422 -17.44 23.22 1.16
CA THR A 422 -16.00 23.27 1.50
C THR A 422 -15.69 24.18 2.69
N ARG A 423 -16.32 25.35 2.81
CA ARG A 423 -16.04 26.32 3.89
C ARG A 423 -16.53 25.83 5.24
N HIS A 424 -17.76 25.33 5.29
CA HIS A 424 -18.35 24.77 6.51
C HIS A 424 -17.55 23.55 6.96
N PHE A 425 -17.17 22.71 6.01
CA PHE A 425 -16.34 21.54 6.26
C PHE A 425 -14.98 21.91 6.86
N LEU A 426 -14.28 22.89 6.27
CA LEU A 426 -12.97 23.33 6.76
C LEU A 426 -13.08 24.17 8.06
N GLY A 427 -14.26 24.66 8.44
CA GLY A 427 -14.45 25.44 9.67
C GLY A 427 -13.64 26.75 9.71
N ILE A 428 -13.45 27.39 8.55
CA ILE A 428 -12.70 28.65 8.41
C ILE A 428 -13.51 29.69 7.63
N ASN A 429 -13.22 30.97 7.83
CA ASN A 429 -13.89 32.05 7.10
C ASN A 429 -13.48 32.13 5.62
N SER A 430 -14.19 32.96 4.84
CA SER A 430 -13.95 33.14 3.41
C SER A 430 -12.55 33.65 3.08
N ARG A 431 -11.99 34.53 3.92
CA ARG A 431 -10.64 35.08 3.75
C ARG A 431 -9.60 33.96 3.83
N TYR A 432 -9.69 33.07 4.81
CA TYR A 432 -8.76 31.95 4.97
C TYR A 432 -8.93 30.89 3.89
N CYS A 433 -10.15 30.62 3.42
CA CYS A 433 -10.35 29.78 2.23
C CYS A 433 -9.64 30.36 1.00
N SER A 434 -9.71 31.68 0.79
CA SER A 434 -9.02 32.36 -0.31
C SER A 434 -7.50 32.23 -0.21
N ILE A 435 -6.94 32.40 0.99
CA ILE A 435 -5.50 32.21 1.24
C ILE A 435 -5.07 30.77 0.97
N LEU A 436 -5.83 29.77 1.45
CA LEU A 436 -5.52 28.36 1.20
C LEU A 436 -5.45 28.05 -0.29
N SER A 437 -6.43 28.53 -1.06
CA SER A 437 -6.50 28.37 -2.50
C SER A 437 -5.36 29.09 -3.22
N LYS A 438 -5.15 30.38 -2.93
CA LYS A 438 -4.15 31.24 -3.58
C LYS A 438 -2.72 30.72 -3.43
N TYR A 439 -2.38 30.22 -2.24
CA TYR A 439 -1.04 29.70 -1.95
C TYR A 439 -0.96 28.16 -2.05
N ASN A 440 -2.04 27.49 -2.48
CA ASN A 440 -2.16 26.03 -2.56
C ASN A 440 -1.62 25.31 -1.30
N MET A 441 -2.07 25.79 -0.13
CA MET A 441 -1.66 25.31 1.18
C MET A 441 -2.28 23.94 1.52
N GLY A 442 -1.70 23.20 2.47
CA GLY A 442 -2.11 21.84 2.84
C GLY A 442 -2.91 21.75 4.14
N ILE A 443 -3.11 20.52 4.62
CA ILE A 443 -3.84 20.20 5.86
C ILE A 443 -3.12 20.81 7.08
N ARG A 444 -1.78 20.86 7.09
CA ARG A 444 -1.03 21.46 8.22
C ARG A 444 -1.26 22.96 8.30
N GLU A 445 -1.14 23.67 7.18
CA GLU A 445 -1.41 25.10 7.08
C GLU A 445 -2.88 25.42 7.40
N TRP A 446 -3.82 24.59 6.92
CA TRP A 446 -5.23 24.70 7.30
C TRP A 446 -5.43 24.61 8.81
N GLY A 447 -4.74 23.68 9.50
CA GLY A 447 -4.79 23.57 10.95
C GLY A 447 -4.28 24.82 11.68
N VAL A 448 -3.30 25.53 11.10
CA VAL A 448 -2.85 26.84 11.60
C VAL A 448 -3.96 27.88 11.45
N LEU A 449 -4.60 27.96 10.28
CA LEU A 449 -5.68 28.91 10.02
C LEU A 449 -6.90 28.69 10.92
N GLN A 450 -7.30 27.43 11.13
CA GLN A 450 -8.36 27.10 12.09
C GLN A 450 -8.04 27.58 13.51
N LYS A 451 -6.79 27.38 13.95
CA LYS A 451 -6.36 27.80 15.28
C LYS A 451 -6.27 29.34 15.38
N MET A 452 -5.81 30.02 14.33
CA MET A 452 -5.83 31.49 14.26
C MET A 452 -7.25 32.05 14.36
N GLU A 453 -8.23 31.43 13.69
CA GLU A 453 -9.65 31.80 13.79
C GLU A 453 -10.16 31.64 15.23
N LYS A 454 -9.88 30.47 15.84
CA LYS A 454 -10.29 30.18 17.22
C LYS A 454 -9.70 31.14 18.25
N LEU A 455 -8.43 31.52 18.07
CA LEU A 455 -7.71 32.45 18.96
C LEU A 455 -7.91 33.93 18.57
N LYS A 456 -8.73 34.23 17.56
CA LYS A 456 -8.98 35.58 17.03
C LYS A 456 -7.68 36.35 16.70
N ILE A 457 -6.70 35.64 16.11
CA ILE A 457 -5.41 36.22 15.72
C ILE A 457 -5.54 36.82 14.32
N HIS A 458 -5.26 38.12 14.20
CA HIS A 458 -5.35 38.84 12.92
C HIS A 458 -3.96 39.15 12.35
N LEU A 459 -3.53 38.34 11.38
CA LEU A 459 -2.32 38.53 10.58
C LEU A 459 -2.67 38.88 9.13
N SER A 460 -1.76 39.52 8.39
CA SER A 460 -1.88 39.72 6.94
C SER A 460 -1.63 38.40 6.18
N GLU A 461 -1.99 38.33 4.88
CA GLU A 461 -1.74 37.12 4.09
C GLU A 461 -0.25 36.74 4.05
N GLN A 462 0.62 37.73 3.89
CA GLN A 462 2.06 37.54 3.84
C GLN A 462 2.59 37.04 5.20
N GLU A 463 2.08 37.58 6.31
CA GLU A 463 2.48 37.15 7.65
C GLU A 463 2.04 35.71 7.95
N ILE A 464 0.87 35.31 7.47
CA ILE A 464 0.39 33.92 7.58
C ILE A 464 1.31 32.99 6.80
N PHE A 465 1.62 33.32 5.54
CA PHE A 465 2.54 32.55 4.73
C PHE A 465 3.92 32.44 5.39
N ALA A 466 4.44 33.56 5.91
CA ALA A 466 5.71 33.61 6.62
C ALA A 466 5.71 32.75 7.88
N TYR A 467 4.62 32.79 8.66
CA TYR A 467 4.46 31.95 9.84
C TYR A 467 4.50 30.47 9.48
N CYS A 468 3.72 30.04 8.49
CA CYS A 468 3.67 28.65 8.04
C CYS A 468 5.05 28.16 7.57
N LYS A 469 5.84 29.00 6.90
CA LYS A 469 7.20 28.67 6.48
C LYS A 469 8.19 28.60 7.65
N ILE A 470 8.27 29.64 8.48
CA ILE A 470 9.24 29.73 9.58
C ILE A 470 9.05 28.60 10.59
N PHE A 471 7.80 28.29 10.94
CA PHE A 471 7.46 27.33 11.98
C PHE A 471 6.98 25.98 11.45
N GLU A 472 7.16 25.69 10.16
CA GLU A 472 6.67 24.47 9.49
C GLU A 472 5.19 24.16 9.81
N SER A 473 4.36 25.21 9.81
CA SER A 473 2.93 25.14 10.08
C SER A 473 2.58 24.55 11.45
N ASN A 474 3.43 24.79 12.46
CA ASN A 474 3.16 24.37 13.82
C ASN A 474 2.07 25.23 14.47
N ARG A 475 0.89 24.66 14.68
CA ARG A 475 -0.27 25.32 15.30
C ARG A 475 -0.14 25.56 16.81
N ASP A 476 0.69 24.79 17.51
CA ASP A 476 0.78 24.86 18.99
C ASP A 476 1.45 26.16 19.44
N PHE A 477 2.35 26.70 18.62
CA PHE A 477 2.99 27.98 18.89
C PHE A 477 2.04 29.18 18.81
N LEU A 478 0.84 29.02 18.23
CA LEU A 478 -0.17 30.08 18.25
C LEU A 478 -0.75 30.32 19.65
N GLU A 479 -0.70 29.33 20.54
CA GLU A 479 -1.19 29.46 21.92
C GLU A 479 -0.38 30.48 22.72
N LEU A 480 0.89 30.68 22.33
CA LEU A 480 1.77 31.69 22.90
C LEU A 480 1.28 33.13 22.68
N ASN A 481 0.31 33.33 21.79
CA ASN A 481 -0.34 34.62 21.60
C ASN A 481 -1.00 35.18 22.88
N GLN A 482 -1.31 34.32 23.86
CA GLN A 482 -1.83 34.75 25.16
C GLN A 482 -0.84 35.60 25.98
N TYR A 483 0.46 35.37 25.81
CA TYR A 483 1.52 36.09 26.54
C TYR A 483 1.95 37.37 25.80
N ALA A 484 2.07 37.29 24.47
CA ALA A 484 2.34 38.45 23.63
C ALA A 484 1.91 38.17 22.18
N SER A 485 1.63 39.22 21.41
CA SER A 485 1.23 39.03 20.01
C SER A 485 2.30 38.26 19.21
N ILE A 486 1.86 37.37 18.32
CA ILE A 486 2.77 36.56 17.49
C ILE A 486 3.80 37.44 16.75
N ARG A 487 3.40 38.63 16.27
CA ARG A 487 4.33 39.61 15.68
C ARG A 487 5.47 39.99 16.64
N LYS A 488 5.17 40.28 17.91
CA LYS A 488 6.18 40.64 18.92
C LYS A 488 7.10 39.47 19.24
N ILE A 489 6.54 38.27 19.38
CA ILE A 489 7.31 37.05 19.64
C ILE A 489 8.29 36.80 18.49
N VAL A 490 7.82 36.75 17.24
CA VAL A 490 8.70 36.48 16.09
C VAL A 490 9.76 37.57 15.92
N ASN A 491 9.40 38.84 16.11
CA ASN A 491 10.38 39.93 16.05
C ASN A 491 11.44 39.84 17.16
N TYR A 492 11.08 39.35 18.34
CA TYR A 492 12.02 39.10 19.41
C TYR A 492 12.96 37.94 19.08
N LEU A 493 12.41 36.80 18.63
CA LEU A 493 13.21 35.63 18.23
C LEU A 493 14.20 36.00 17.11
N ALA A 494 13.72 36.73 16.10
CA ALA A 494 14.56 37.24 15.01
C ALA A 494 15.76 38.06 15.53
N LYS A 495 15.54 38.95 16.51
CA LYS A 495 16.61 39.74 17.13
C LYS A 495 17.58 38.91 17.96
N GLN A 496 17.13 37.84 18.59
CA GLN A 496 18.03 36.94 19.35
C GLN A 496 18.90 36.12 18.39
N ILE A 497 18.31 35.61 17.31
CA ILE A 497 19.02 34.85 16.26
C ILE A 497 20.06 35.74 15.55
N GLU A 498 19.69 36.99 15.22
CA GLU A 498 20.60 37.96 14.58
C GLU A 498 21.86 38.22 15.42
N LYS A 499 21.74 38.24 16.75
CA LYS A 499 22.86 38.45 17.67
C LYS A 499 23.79 37.24 17.76
N GLU A 500 23.24 36.02 17.78
CA GLU A 500 24.03 34.80 18.04
C GLU A 500 24.62 34.20 16.75
N GLU A 501 23.89 34.22 15.63
CA GLU A 501 24.27 33.43 14.43
C GLU A 501 24.90 34.23 13.28
N LYS A 502 25.15 35.56 13.42
CA LYS A 502 25.68 36.43 12.33
C LYS A 502 25.00 36.18 10.97
N GLY A 503 23.71 35.85 10.99
CA GLY A 503 22.93 35.36 9.86
C GLY A 503 21.62 36.12 9.68
N LYS A 504 21.06 36.07 8.47
CA LYS A 504 19.83 36.78 8.08
C LYS A 504 18.66 36.36 8.97
N ALA A 505 18.18 37.29 9.80
CA ALA A 505 16.98 37.06 10.60
C ALA A 505 15.71 37.39 9.78
N TYR A 506 14.73 36.51 9.86
CA TYR A 506 13.44 36.63 9.18
C TYR A 506 12.37 37.19 10.10
N LYS A 507 11.52 38.06 9.55
CA LYS A 507 10.33 38.63 10.19
C LYS A 507 9.10 38.19 9.42
N LEU A 508 7.93 38.20 10.07
CA LEU A 508 6.67 37.83 9.41
C LEU A 508 6.32 38.74 8.23
N SER A 509 6.69 40.01 8.30
CA SER A 509 6.45 40.98 7.22
C SER A 509 7.51 40.93 6.11
N GLY A 510 8.55 40.10 6.26
CA GLY A 510 9.64 39.99 5.29
C GLY A 510 9.38 38.93 4.22
N ASP A 511 10.26 38.88 3.22
CA ASP A 511 10.32 37.74 2.31
C ASP A 511 11.04 36.57 3.00
N VAL A 512 10.36 35.44 3.09
CA VAL A 512 10.87 34.20 3.70
C VAL A 512 11.06 33.08 2.67
N SER A 513 10.92 33.39 1.37
CA SER A 513 11.03 32.40 0.29
C SER A 513 12.37 31.67 0.30
N GLY A 514 13.44 32.35 0.71
CA GLY A 514 14.81 31.82 0.77
C GLY A 514 15.22 31.15 2.08
N ILE A 515 14.33 30.99 3.06
CA ILE A 515 14.69 30.39 4.36
C ILE A 515 15.05 28.90 4.20
N SER A 516 16.21 28.53 4.72
CA SER A 516 16.74 27.16 4.70
C SER A 516 16.18 26.31 5.83
N HIS A 517 16.27 24.99 5.69
CA HIS A 517 15.83 24.04 6.72
C HIS A 517 16.58 24.20 8.06
N ALA A 518 17.85 24.62 8.01
CA ALA A 518 18.64 24.88 9.21
C ALA A 518 18.11 26.11 9.97
N GLU A 519 17.80 27.19 9.24
CA GLU A 519 17.22 28.41 9.82
C GLU A 519 15.82 28.15 10.39
N MET A 520 14.96 27.40 9.68
CA MET A 520 13.65 26.98 10.22
C MET A 520 13.78 26.24 11.55
N LYS A 521 14.73 25.29 11.66
CA LYS A 521 15.02 24.57 12.91
C LYS A 521 15.51 25.49 14.01
N CYS A 522 16.30 26.51 13.66
CA CYS A 522 16.77 27.52 14.61
C CYS A 522 15.56 28.24 15.25
N TYR A 523 14.65 28.79 14.44
CA TYR A 523 13.41 29.41 14.93
C TYR A 523 12.57 28.48 15.82
N GLN A 524 12.43 27.21 15.43
CA GLN A 524 11.71 26.22 16.24
C GLN A 524 12.38 25.92 17.58
N THR A 525 13.70 25.98 17.64
CA THR A 525 14.45 25.74 18.89
C THR A 525 14.25 26.92 19.83
N TYR A 526 14.45 28.15 19.34
CA TYR A 526 14.27 29.35 20.16
C TYR A 526 12.83 29.51 20.66
N ILE A 527 11.81 29.25 19.83
CA ILE A 527 10.42 29.37 20.30
C ILE A 527 10.04 28.30 21.32
N ARG A 528 10.61 27.09 21.23
CA ARG A 528 10.44 26.04 22.26
C ARG A 528 11.11 26.44 23.56
N SER A 529 12.37 26.87 23.51
CA SER A 529 13.07 27.38 24.70
C SER A 529 12.35 28.56 25.32
N TRP A 530 11.81 29.47 24.50
CA TRP A 530 11.05 30.61 25.01
C TRP A 530 9.75 30.16 25.68
N LYS A 531 9.02 29.20 25.10
CA LYS A 531 7.86 28.58 25.74
C LYS A 531 8.23 27.94 27.09
N ASP A 532 9.28 27.13 27.14
CA ASP A 532 9.74 26.48 28.37
C ASP A 532 10.08 27.52 29.46
N TYR A 533 10.78 28.60 29.09
CA TYR A 533 11.10 29.69 30.00
C TYR A 533 9.84 30.38 30.55
N ILE A 534 8.84 30.68 29.70
CA ILE A 534 7.59 31.29 30.14
C ILE A 534 6.83 30.37 31.10
N GLU A 535 6.77 29.07 30.83
CA GLU A 535 6.16 28.08 31.72
C GLU A 535 6.87 27.99 33.08
N TRP A 536 8.21 28.14 33.13
CA TRP A 536 8.96 28.21 34.38
C TRP A 536 8.73 29.52 35.11
N ALA A 537 8.73 30.65 34.40
CA ALA A 537 8.46 31.96 34.96
C ALA A 537 7.06 32.02 35.59
N GLU A 538 6.05 31.41 34.96
CA GLU A 538 4.70 31.28 35.51
C GLU A 538 4.69 30.51 36.83
N LYS A 539 5.40 29.36 36.90
CA LYS A 539 5.49 28.54 38.12
C LYS A 539 6.32 29.17 39.23
N LEU A 540 7.26 30.05 38.86
CA LEU A 540 8.06 30.85 39.79
C LEU A 540 7.34 32.15 40.21
N GLU A 541 6.09 32.35 39.78
CA GLU A 541 5.24 33.51 40.11
C GLU A 541 5.87 34.85 39.65
N TYR A 542 6.64 34.82 38.56
CA TYR A 542 7.15 36.05 37.95
C TYR A 542 6.01 36.87 37.33
N ASP A 543 6.16 38.20 37.30
CA ASP A 543 5.18 39.08 36.65
C ASP A 543 5.26 38.96 35.12
N LEU A 544 4.42 38.09 34.55
CA LEU A 544 4.29 37.88 33.11
C LEU A 544 3.65 39.06 32.36
N LYS A 545 3.18 40.11 33.05
CA LYS A 545 2.77 41.37 32.41
C LYS A 545 3.98 42.26 32.12
N SER A 546 5.10 42.05 32.81
CA SER A 546 6.32 42.83 32.61
C SER A 546 6.99 42.49 31.27
N ARG A 547 7.22 43.52 30.45
CA ARG A 547 7.92 43.38 29.17
C ARG A 547 9.34 42.82 29.32
N TYR A 548 10.00 43.12 30.43
CA TYR A 548 11.36 42.64 30.72
C TYR A 548 11.39 41.14 31.02
N VAL A 549 10.32 40.61 31.64
CA VAL A 549 10.17 39.19 31.90
C VAL A 549 9.83 38.45 30.60
N LEU A 550 8.90 38.98 29.79
CA LEU A 550 8.52 38.35 28.52
C LEU A 550 9.64 38.37 27.45
N PHE A 551 10.41 39.46 27.41
CA PHE A 551 11.41 39.70 26.36
C PHE A 551 12.78 40.11 26.96
N PRO A 552 13.48 39.20 27.65
CA PRO A 552 14.78 39.49 28.24
C PRO A 552 15.84 39.83 27.18
N LYS A 553 16.79 40.72 27.51
CA LYS A 553 17.81 41.18 26.54
C LYS A 553 18.77 40.06 26.12
N ASN A 554 19.25 39.26 27.09
CA ASN A 554 20.10 38.09 26.90
C ASN A 554 19.27 36.85 27.19
N PHE A 555 18.58 36.34 26.17
CA PHE A 555 17.61 35.27 26.37
C PHE A 555 18.25 34.01 26.95
N LYS A 556 19.41 33.61 26.43
CA LYS A 556 20.10 32.39 26.82
C LYS A 556 20.50 32.36 28.30
N ASP A 557 21.13 33.43 28.78
CA ASP A 557 21.56 33.53 30.17
C ASP A 557 20.36 33.51 31.14
N VAL A 558 19.30 34.24 30.79
CA VAL A 558 18.08 34.31 31.59
C VAL A 558 17.35 32.97 31.60
N HIS A 559 17.21 32.32 30.44
CA HIS A 559 16.65 30.97 30.32
C HIS A 559 17.38 29.97 31.23
N ASP A 560 18.72 29.93 31.18
CA ASP A 560 19.53 28.99 31.97
C ASP A 560 19.47 29.30 33.48
N LYS A 561 19.41 30.58 33.85
CA LYS A 561 19.24 30.99 35.25
C LYS A 561 17.88 30.57 35.78
N THR A 562 16.80 30.89 35.06
CA THR A 562 15.42 30.55 35.46
C THR A 562 15.21 29.05 35.51
N PHE A 563 15.83 28.28 34.60
CA PHE A 563 15.82 26.81 34.68
C PHE A 563 16.41 26.30 36.00
N ARG A 564 17.59 26.82 36.42
CA ARG A 564 18.24 26.43 37.68
C ARG A 564 17.40 26.79 38.89
N GLU A 565 16.73 27.95 38.88
CA GLU A 565 15.84 28.38 39.95
C GLU A 565 14.61 27.48 40.05
N TYR A 566 13.97 27.19 38.91
CA TYR A 566 12.85 26.27 38.83
C TYR A 566 13.21 24.86 39.33
N GLN A 567 14.38 24.34 38.93
CA GLN A 567 14.87 23.05 39.39
C GLN A 567 15.07 23.02 40.91
N LYS A 568 15.66 24.07 41.50
CA LYS A 568 15.82 24.18 42.96
C LYS A 568 14.48 24.20 43.69
N GLN A 569 13.45 24.84 43.14
CA GLN A 569 12.12 24.88 43.74
C GLN A 569 11.44 23.51 43.68
N GLN A 570 11.56 22.80 42.56
CA GLN A 570 11.07 21.42 42.41
C GLN A 570 11.75 20.48 43.39
N ASP A 571 13.09 20.51 43.48
CA ASP A 571 13.85 19.71 44.42
C ASP A 571 13.45 19.98 45.88
N LYS A 572 13.21 21.25 46.25
CA LYS A 572 12.70 21.64 47.57
C LYS A 572 11.30 21.07 47.83
N MET A 573 10.41 21.11 46.84
CA MET A 573 9.06 20.55 46.96
C MET A 573 9.07 19.02 47.08
N GLU A 574 9.91 18.33 46.30
CA GLU A 574 10.08 16.89 46.40
C GLU A 574 10.69 16.47 47.74
N ARG A 575 11.69 17.21 48.25
CA ARG A 575 12.25 17.00 49.59
C ARG A 575 11.20 17.20 50.69
N LYS A 576 10.35 18.23 50.58
CA LYS A 576 9.23 18.45 51.51
C LYS A 576 8.19 17.32 51.43
N LYS A 577 7.84 16.83 50.23
CA LYS A 577 6.93 15.69 50.05
C LYS A 577 7.51 14.39 50.62
N THR A 578 8.80 14.15 50.41
CA THR A 578 9.53 12.99 50.94
C THR A 578 9.66 13.07 52.46
N GLY A 579 9.93 14.26 53.00
CA GLY A 579 9.95 14.53 54.43
C GLY A 579 8.59 14.34 55.09
N LYS A 580 7.49 14.79 54.46
CA LYS A 580 6.12 14.53 54.92
C LYS A 580 5.78 13.04 54.87
N ARG A 581 6.21 12.31 53.85
CA ARG A 581 6.07 10.83 53.78
C ARG A 581 6.85 10.13 54.90
N LYS A 582 8.09 10.56 55.19
CA LYS A 582 8.88 10.03 56.31
C LYS A 582 8.23 10.34 57.66
N LYS A 583 7.80 11.58 57.90
CA LYS A 583 7.08 11.98 59.13
C LYS A 583 5.72 11.30 59.32
N ASN A 584 5.03 10.90 58.24
CA ASN A 584 3.80 10.10 58.35
C ASN A 584 4.07 8.61 58.59
N CYS A 585 5.29 8.13 58.34
CA CYS A 585 5.71 6.75 58.62
C CYS A 585 6.43 6.59 59.98
N GLU A 586 6.91 7.67 60.59
CA GLU A 586 7.60 7.66 61.88
C GLU A 586 6.70 7.42 63.12
N PRO A 587 5.39 7.76 63.18
CA PRO A 587 4.60 7.46 64.38
C PRO A 587 4.28 5.96 64.53
N THR A 588 4.42 5.16 63.47
CA THR A 588 4.00 3.75 63.48
C THR A 588 5.10 2.76 63.88
N PHE A 589 6.34 3.21 64.12
CA PHE A 589 7.44 2.34 64.56
C PHE A 589 7.71 2.40 66.07
N GLU A 590 7.55 3.54 66.73
CA GLU A 590 7.78 3.66 68.19
C GLU A 590 6.60 3.14 69.03
N GLU A 591 5.36 3.20 68.52
CA GLU A 591 4.18 2.65 69.22
C GLU A 591 4.13 1.11 69.20
N ARG A 592 4.79 0.45 68.22
CA ARG A 592 4.83 -1.01 68.12
C ARG A 592 5.87 -1.69 69.00
N TYR A 593 6.89 -0.98 69.49
CA TYR A 593 7.93 -1.57 70.33
C TYR A 593 7.62 -1.54 71.85
N LYS A 594 6.60 -0.78 72.28
CA LYS A 594 6.16 -0.72 73.69
C LYS A 594 4.97 -1.63 74.02
N THR A 595 4.31 -2.24 73.03
CA THR A 595 3.07 -3.04 73.23
C THR A 595 3.21 -4.53 72.99
N THR A 596 4.39 -5.05 72.66
CA THR A 596 4.59 -6.50 72.52
C THR A 596 5.78 -6.95 73.36
N GLY A 597 5.56 -7.05 74.67
CA GLY A 597 6.21 -8.09 75.46
C GLY A 597 5.73 -9.45 74.95
N GLU A 598 6.68 -10.35 74.75
CA GLU A 598 6.54 -11.81 74.65
C GLU A 598 5.38 -12.33 73.76
N THR A 599 5.67 -12.91 72.60
CA THR A 599 6.18 -14.28 72.56
C THR A 599 6.78 -14.60 71.18
N ASN A 600 7.90 -15.32 71.22
CA ASN A 600 8.57 -15.92 70.08
C ASN A 600 7.69 -16.99 69.42
N SER A 601 7.67 -17.03 68.09
CA SER A 601 8.25 -18.15 67.31
C SER A 601 7.99 -17.99 65.80
N GLU A 602 9.05 -18.25 65.02
CA GLU A 602 9.04 -18.58 63.59
C GLU A 602 8.52 -17.54 62.58
N SER A 603 9.43 -16.69 62.10
CA SER A 603 9.59 -16.35 60.66
C SER A 603 10.67 -15.28 60.43
N GLY A 604 11.84 -15.45 61.02
CA GLY A 604 13.00 -14.60 60.75
C GLY A 604 13.81 -15.11 59.56
N LEU A 605 13.33 -15.01 58.31
CA LEU A 605 14.20 -15.28 57.13
C LEU A 605 13.67 -14.84 55.75
N TYR A 606 12.89 -13.77 55.62
CA TYR A 606 12.60 -13.18 54.29
C TYR A 606 12.23 -11.71 54.40
N LEU A 607 13.20 -10.78 54.55
CA LEU A 607 13.00 -9.34 54.26
C LEU A 607 14.30 -8.50 54.38
N LYS A 608 15.46 -9.02 53.93
CA LYS A 608 16.72 -8.25 53.86
C LYS A 608 17.24 -7.98 52.45
N SER A 609 16.43 -8.13 51.40
CA SER A 609 16.89 -8.02 50.00
C SER A 609 16.15 -6.98 49.11
N SER A 610 15.34 -6.07 49.66
CA SER A 610 14.55 -5.13 48.82
C SER A 610 14.94 -3.63 48.93
N TRP A 611 15.86 -3.24 49.82
CA TRP A 611 16.16 -1.81 50.05
C TRP A 611 17.47 -1.28 49.44
N LYS A 612 18.12 -2.05 48.56
CA LYS A 612 19.20 -1.57 47.71
C LYS A 612 18.84 -1.83 46.25
N LEU A 613 18.15 -0.89 45.59
CA LEU A 613 18.20 -0.64 44.13
C LEU A 613 17.12 0.41 43.72
N SER A 614 17.32 1.66 44.11
CA SER A 614 16.66 2.81 43.45
C SER A 614 17.60 4.01 43.35
N GLY A 615 18.81 3.75 42.87
CA GLY A 615 19.79 4.76 42.50
C GLY A 615 20.49 4.36 41.21
N ASN A 616 19.88 4.66 40.06
CA ASN A 616 20.54 4.89 38.75
C ASN A 616 19.50 4.97 37.62
N ARG A 617 19.05 6.18 37.26
CA ARG A 617 18.48 6.42 35.93
C ARG A 617 19.64 6.68 34.96
N LYS A 618 20.25 5.60 34.49
CA LYS A 618 21.05 5.60 33.26
C LYS A 618 20.13 5.54 32.04
N ARG A 619 20.48 6.36 31.06
CA ARG A 619 19.94 6.49 29.71
C ARG A 619 19.49 5.15 29.09
N ARG A 620 18.26 5.11 28.60
CA ARG A 620 17.83 4.21 27.51
C ARG A 620 17.10 5.04 26.47
N THR A 621 17.89 5.60 25.56
CA THR A 621 17.50 5.95 24.20
C THR A 621 17.40 4.67 23.37
N GLY A 622 16.35 4.58 22.55
CA GLY A 622 16.35 3.71 21.37
C GLY A 622 15.22 2.71 21.31
N VAL A 623 14.01 3.16 20.97
CA VAL A 623 13.14 2.56 19.93
C VAL A 623 12.16 3.66 19.46
N ARG A 624 12.56 4.44 18.45
CA ARG A 624 11.67 5.28 17.63
C ARG A 624 12.30 5.48 16.25
N THR A 625 12.30 4.42 15.44
CA THR A 625 12.65 4.54 14.02
C THR A 625 11.99 3.42 13.22
N LEU A 626 10.73 3.62 12.84
CA LEU A 626 10.11 2.89 11.72
C LEU A 626 8.86 3.65 11.26
N CYS A 627 9.09 4.79 10.61
CA CYS A 627 8.19 5.40 9.61
C CYS A 627 8.88 6.65 9.04
N ARG A 628 9.99 6.45 8.32
CA ARG A 628 10.62 7.46 7.45
C ARG A 628 11.56 6.73 6.52
N LYS A 629 11.01 6.19 5.44
CA LYS A 629 11.72 5.79 4.21
C LYS A 629 10.69 5.26 3.21
N LEU A 630 9.90 6.16 2.63
CA LEU A 630 9.34 5.99 1.31
C LEU A 630 9.19 7.41 0.73
N TYR A 631 9.98 7.68 -0.32
CA TYR A 631 9.97 8.83 -1.24
C TYR A 631 10.54 10.19 -0.75
N PRO A 632 11.72 10.60 -1.26
CA PRO A 632 12.10 12.00 -1.38
C PRO A 632 11.46 12.66 -2.61
N SER A 633 11.43 14.00 -2.60
CA SER A 633 11.11 14.94 -3.69
C SER A 633 9.66 15.08 -4.18
N TYR A 634 8.83 15.74 -3.37
CA TYR A 634 7.73 16.60 -3.86
C TYR A 634 7.79 17.94 -3.11
N CYS A 635 8.86 18.70 -3.33
CA CYS A 635 9.05 20.08 -2.90
C CYS A 635 10.27 20.66 -3.62
N GLN A 636 10.22 20.76 -4.96
CA GLN A 636 11.15 21.60 -5.73
C GLN A 636 10.71 21.70 -7.20
N SER A 637 9.56 22.34 -7.43
CA SER A 637 9.22 22.91 -8.74
C SER A 637 8.06 23.90 -8.55
N GLY A 638 8.41 25.04 -8.00
CA GLY A 638 7.53 26.19 -7.75
C GLY A 638 8.37 27.46 -7.72
N MET A 639 9.10 27.68 -8.81
CA MET A 639 9.57 28.98 -9.28
C MET A 639 9.18 29.08 -10.76
#